data_AF-A0A8W8KUA7-F1
#
_entry.id   AF-A0A8W8KUA7-F1
#
_cell.length_a   1.000
_cell.length_b   1.000
_cell.length_c   1.000
_cell.angle_alpha   90.00
_cell.angle_beta   90.00
_cell.angle_gamma   90.00
#
_symmetry.space_group_name_H-M   'P 1'
#
loop_
_entity.id
_entity.type
_entity.pdbx_description
1 polymer ?
#
loop_
_entity_poly.entity_id
_entity_poly.type
_entity_poly.pdbx_seq_one_letter_code
_entity_poly.pdbx_strand_id
1 'polypeptide(L)'
;MRTLILCVTVVGIFGQFTDKTRTPGEKGSAVVEAVVNLIKNSCIFPNDRMYLRRLAYVETNDGLALNTYRPGYNGGIWQVDEAQFLLTKQTGVLSNEKQQLKTMGIDWSRVTWQDLRKPLFSGIAAAMYATIQSGAGGVPNGIEYQAVFWKNTTRPLQEVNVFYKGAQKLETGCSQKNNLDIAFIVDSSASLSSQDFEDTKMFIRSVLGKFDIGLNKTRVALIKYSTSVTEEFKLNTFDSNAATDKAVEAVRFNGGGTKTDAAIQYAVDNIFPISDGGRLGSVKVIILITDGRSENKLKTLAAAVNAKNSGINIYTIGVTPLVDSTELNGVASQPTCTHVELLNNFNDLDSLKSEIEQVSCTAPVVLTQNPTAYTFPCGSPLNVQVFPNVQDGSTVKVTVTEGTVTIYGSTNTQASSVFNEFQRLAAINRSMSFYIKGKNAISLSFVSNLPTSCKSNFQVKVTQGANLTPDSQALCIENSIVKNCSTTTLFHSPFLIMAPVPGFNSPCSSLIGHVQIFPYRPINDRFIYCDDKGNAFVVHCPLDFVYIASYQTCVPGSLYVATTTTTTTPVVTQSTARTTRPTPPTTTAAPVTISPSPSPGTVQNPCTPENIINNHMFFPYPGNNQAYIECYNLPYVASVKLCPEHHYWSQKYLTCLYSDVVILNPTPTTESYHTNAANPCNSLPNVYFYAIPNEPTKYIHCDDFGDAFEKTCPDNKVWNEDVLQCVPRGLVIYDTAKPPVVG
;
A
#
# COMPACT_ATOMS: atom_id res chain seq x y z
N MET A 1 -35.30 55.86 11.86
CA MET A 1 -34.53 54.87 11.07
C MET A 1 -33.06 55.28 11.06
N ARG A 2 -32.14 54.36 11.39
CA ARG A 2 -30.71 54.43 11.05
C ARG A 2 -30.24 52.99 10.79
N THR A 3 -29.82 52.69 9.58
CA THR A 3 -29.42 51.34 9.18
C THR A 3 -27.94 51.12 9.55
N LEU A 4 -27.65 50.13 10.38
CA LEU A 4 -26.26 49.69 10.60
C LEU A 4 -25.82 48.87 9.38
N ILE A 5 -24.71 49.26 8.76
CA ILE A 5 -24.04 48.46 7.73
C ILE A 5 -23.20 47.41 8.43
N LEU A 6 -23.62 46.15 8.37
CA LEU A 6 -22.86 45.04 8.93
C LEU A 6 -21.73 44.64 7.95
N CYS A 7 -20.50 45.07 8.23
CA CYS A 7 -19.35 44.75 7.39
C CYS A 7 -18.92 43.29 7.62
N VAL A 8 -19.39 42.38 6.75
CA VAL A 8 -19.00 40.96 6.79
C VAL A 8 -17.63 40.81 6.15
N THR A 9 -16.58 40.80 6.97
CA THR A 9 -15.23 40.45 6.57
C THR A 9 -15.15 38.96 6.23
N VAL A 10 -15.25 38.64 4.94
CA VAL A 10 -14.96 37.28 4.44
C VAL A 10 -13.45 37.04 4.55
N VAL A 11 -13.01 36.58 5.72
CA VAL A 11 -11.64 36.14 5.95
C VAL A 11 -11.41 34.89 5.09
N GLY A 12 -10.73 35.08 3.96
CA GLY A 12 -10.24 33.98 3.14
C GLY A 12 -9.17 33.21 3.91
N ILE A 13 -9.58 32.13 4.60
CA ILE A 13 -8.66 31.25 5.33
C ILE A 13 -7.84 30.46 4.30
N PHE A 14 -6.75 31.06 3.84
CA PHE A 14 -5.61 30.33 3.29
C PHE A 14 -4.95 29.58 4.44
N GLY A 15 -5.44 28.38 4.73
CA GLY A 15 -4.87 27.50 5.74
C GLY A 15 -3.40 27.22 5.42
N GLN A 16 -2.54 27.26 6.45
CA GLN A 16 -1.14 26.90 6.29
C GLN A 16 -1.03 25.42 5.89
N PHE A 17 -0.29 25.14 4.82
CA PHE A 17 0.09 23.80 4.42
C PHE A 17 0.84 23.14 5.58
N THR A 18 0.25 22.12 6.21
CA THR A 18 0.76 21.56 7.47
C THR A 18 0.79 20.03 7.44
N ASP A 19 1.95 19.48 7.09
CA ASP A 19 2.28 18.07 7.36
C ASP A 19 2.41 17.86 8.88
N LYS A 20 1.31 17.43 9.50
CA LYS A 20 1.24 17.16 10.94
C LYS A 20 2.19 16.03 11.37
N THR A 21 2.63 15.15 10.45
CA THR A 21 3.63 14.11 10.80
C THR A 21 5.01 14.70 11.07
N ARG A 22 5.31 15.87 10.50
CA ARG A 22 6.57 16.62 10.70
C ARG A 22 6.44 17.76 11.72
N THR A 23 5.26 17.99 12.28
CA THR A 23 5.01 19.00 13.33
C THR A 23 5.28 18.40 14.73
N PRO A 24 6.11 19.05 15.59
CA PRO A 24 6.39 18.53 16.93
C PRO A 24 5.15 18.45 17.83
N GLY A 25 4.92 17.29 18.46
CA GLY A 25 3.86 17.09 19.46
C GLY A 25 2.45 16.80 18.92
N GLU A 26 2.27 16.71 17.61
CA GLU A 26 1.03 16.20 16.99
C GLU A 26 0.79 14.73 17.37
N LYS A 27 -0.48 14.32 17.43
CA LYS A 27 -0.90 13.01 17.97
C LYS A 27 -2.33 12.63 17.55
N GLY A 28 -2.73 11.42 17.94
CA GLY A 28 -4.02 10.80 17.61
C GLY A 28 -3.91 9.88 16.40
N SER A 29 -4.85 8.92 16.29
CA SER A 29 -4.81 7.85 15.30
C SER A 29 -4.54 8.32 13.87
N ALA A 30 -5.22 9.37 13.40
CA ALA A 30 -5.00 9.92 12.06
C ALA A 30 -3.54 10.36 11.78
N VAL A 31 -2.80 10.82 12.79
CA VAL A 31 -1.37 11.16 12.68
C VAL A 31 -0.50 9.90 12.70
N VAL A 32 -0.90 8.88 13.46
CA VAL A 32 -0.21 7.58 13.52
C VAL A 32 -0.38 6.80 12.22
N GLU A 33 -1.59 6.65 11.69
CA GLU A 33 -1.84 6.00 10.39
C GLU A 33 -1.02 6.68 9.29
N ALA A 34 -0.98 8.01 9.28
CA ALA A 34 -0.24 8.79 8.31
C ALA A 34 1.29 8.53 8.38
N VAL A 35 1.87 8.47 9.58
CA VAL A 35 3.29 8.11 9.77
C VAL A 35 3.56 6.66 9.36
N VAL A 36 2.76 5.71 9.85
CA VAL A 36 2.88 4.28 9.52
C VAL A 36 2.81 4.10 8.01
N ASN A 37 1.85 4.73 7.34
CA ASN A 37 1.69 4.62 5.90
C ASN A 37 2.83 5.29 5.12
N LEU A 38 3.39 6.43 5.58
CA LEU A 38 4.60 6.99 4.98
C LEU A 38 5.78 6.02 5.09
N ILE A 39 5.95 5.37 6.24
CA ILE A 39 7.02 4.40 6.48
C ILE A 39 6.80 3.14 5.64
N LYS A 40 5.61 2.53 5.69
CA LYS A 40 5.27 1.32 4.92
C LYS A 40 5.38 1.56 3.41
N ASN A 41 4.83 2.66 2.90
CA ASN A 41 4.86 2.98 1.48
C ASN A 41 6.24 3.46 0.97
N SER A 42 7.21 3.72 1.85
CA SER A 42 8.58 4.07 1.44
C SER A 42 9.41 2.86 1.00
N CYS A 43 8.96 1.65 1.31
CA CYS A 43 9.71 0.40 1.16
C CYS A 43 11.05 0.32 1.91
N ILE A 44 11.33 1.24 2.83
CA ILE A 44 12.57 1.24 3.64
C ILE A 44 12.49 0.19 4.76
N PHE A 45 11.29 -0.04 5.29
CA PHE A 45 11.03 -0.99 6.38
C PHE A 45 9.87 -1.92 5.97
N PRO A 46 10.04 -2.80 4.95
CA PRO A 46 8.95 -3.64 4.44
C PRO A 46 8.46 -4.63 5.50
N ASN A 47 9.38 -5.27 6.22
CA ASN A 47 9.09 -6.34 7.18
C ASN A 47 8.67 -5.80 8.57
N ASP A 48 7.90 -4.71 8.61
CA ASP A 48 7.29 -4.16 9.84
C ASP A 48 6.12 -5.02 10.34
N ARG A 49 5.35 -5.61 9.42
CA ARG A 49 4.24 -6.53 9.74
C ARG A 49 3.23 -5.97 10.74
N MET A 50 2.89 -4.69 10.54
CA MET A 50 2.03 -3.84 11.38
C MET A 50 2.58 -3.54 12.79
N TYR A 51 3.83 -3.90 13.10
CA TYR A 51 4.41 -3.73 14.43
C TYR A 51 4.45 -2.28 14.88
N LEU A 52 4.92 -1.34 14.04
CA LEU A 52 4.88 0.09 14.34
C LEU A 52 3.46 0.58 14.65
N ARG A 53 2.45 0.07 13.93
CA ARG A 53 1.06 0.48 14.12
C ARG A 53 0.49 -0.02 15.45
N ARG A 54 0.80 -1.27 15.81
CA ARG A 54 0.48 -1.88 17.10
C ARG A 54 1.22 -1.19 18.25
N LEU A 55 2.51 -0.91 18.09
CA LEU A 55 3.38 -0.26 19.08
C LEU A 55 2.88 1.13 19.48
N ALA A 56 2.52 1.98 18.51
CA ALA A 56 1.95 3.30 18.78
C ALA A 56 0.64 3.26 19.61
N TYR A 57 -0.20 2.26 19.36
CA TYR A 57 -1.44 2.08 20.10
C TYR A 57 -1.20 1.52 21.51
N VAL A 58 -0.43 0.44 21.62
CA VAL A 58 -0.08 -0.23 22.87
C VAL A 58 0.58 0.73 23.86
N GLU A 59 1.57 1.51 23.42
CA GLU A 59 2.44 2.24 24.34
C GLU A 59 1.92 3.63 24.73
N THR A 60 1.11 4.27 23.86
CA THR A 60 0.66 5.66 24.09
C THR A 60 -0.79 5.93 23.70
N ASN A 61 -1.57 4.93 23.28
CA ASN A 61 -2.90 5.11 22.70
C ASN A 61 -2.88 6.16 21.58
N ASP A 62 -2.05 5.90 20.56
CA ASP A 62 -1.78 6.80 19.43
C ASP A 62 -1.30 8.20 19.86
N GLY A 63 -0.48 8.25 20.91
CA GLY A 63 0.05 9.47 21.51
C GLY A 63 -0.93 10.23 22.42
N LEU A 64 -2.15 9.74 22.61
CA LEU A 64 -3.17 10.41 23.42
C LEU A 64 -2.87 10.34 24.93
N ALA A 65 -2.10 9.35 25.39
CA ALA A 65 -1.69 9.19 26.78
C ALA A 65 -0.95 10.44 27.32
N LEU A 66 -1.23 10.78 28.59
CA LEU A 66 -0.76 12.01 29.24
C LEU A 66 0.78 12.12 29.30
N ASN A 67 1.47 11.00 29.37
CA ASN A 67 2.93 10.90 29.51
C ASN A 67 3.69 10.74 28.17
N THR A 68 3.00 10.75 27.02
CA THR A 68 3.58 10.55 25.67
C THR A 68 4.79 11.45 25.43
N TYR A 69 4.60 12.77 25.55
CA TYR A 69 5.63 13.79 25.33
C TYR A 69 6.02 14.44 26.66
N ARG A 70 6.93 13.79 27.39
CA ARG A 70 7.43 14.23 28.71
C ARG A 70 8.86 14.82 28.63
N PRO A 71 9.30 15.61 29.62
CA PRO A 71 10.70 16.05 29.71
C PRO A 71 11.67 14.86 29.67
N GLY A 72 12.82 15.03 29.01
CA GLY A 72 13.82 13.97 28.82
C GLY A 72 13.40 12.84 27.87
N TYR A 73 12.22 12.89 27.24
CA TYR A 73 11.69 11.77 26.45
C TYR A 73 11.06 12.24 25.15
N ASN A 74 11.88 12.38 24.11
CA ASN A 74 11.46 12.95 22.83
C ASN A 74 10.86 11.90 21.88
N GLY A 75 11.11 10.60 22.11
CA GLY A 75 10.58 9.50 21.29
C GLY A 75 9.05 9.35 21.27
N GLY A 76 8.29 10.16 22.02
CA GLY A 76 6.89 10.45 21.72
C GLY A 76 5.99 9.22 21.60
N ILE A 77 5.24 9.12 20.50
CA ILE A 77 4.21 8.09 20.27
C ILE A 77 4.77 6.67 20.36
N TRP A 78 5.94 6.40 19.77
CA TRP A 78 6.61 5.08 19.77
C TRP A 78 7.61 4.88 20.92
N GLN A 79 7.58 5.76 21.94
CA GLN A 79 8.38 5.71 23.17
C GLN A 79 9.86 5.26 22.96
N VAL A 80 10.54 5.79 21.95
CA VAL A 80 11.97 5.53 21.75
C VAL A 80 12.79 6.31 22.79
N ASP A 81 13.68 5.65 23.54
CA ASP A 81 14.58 6.35 24.46
C ASP A 81 15.88 6.86 23.79
N GLU A 82 16.66 7.65 24.52
CA GLU A 82 17.86 8.30 23.98
C GLU A 82 18.99 7.30 23.64
N ALA A 83 19.11 6.19 24.36
CA ALA A 83 20.09 5.14 24.07
C ALA A 83 19.65 4.30 22.86
N GLN A 84 18.36 3.95 22.77
CA GLN A 84 17.76 3.32 21.58
C GLN A 84 17.98 4.20 20.34
N PHE A 85 17.71 5.50 20.44
CA PHE A 85 17.95 6.45 19.36
C PHE A 85 19.43 6.54 18.96
N LEU A 86 20.36 6.67 19.92
CA LEU A 86 21.80 6.71 19.66
C LEU A 86 22.31 5.42 18.98
N LEU A 87 21.74 4.25 19.31
CA LEU A 87 22.07 3.00 18.63
C LEU A 87 21.69 3.05 17.13
N THR A 88 20.53 3.63 16.77
CA THR A 88 20.17 3.85 15.36
C THR A 88 21.20 4.72 14.62
N LYS A 89 21.78 5.71 15.30
CA LYS A 89 22.80 6.61 14.73
C LYS A 89 24.10 5.87 14.47
N GLN A 90 24.59 5.13 15.47
CA GLN A 90 25.93 4.54 15.51
C GLN A 90 26.07 3.23 14.73
N THR A 91 25.02 2.39 14.65
CA THR A 91 25.14 1.06 14.03
C THR A 91 25.45 1.10 12.53
N GLY A 92 26.31 0.18 12.08
CA GLY A 92 26.58 -0.07 10.66
C GLY A 92 25.48 -0.89 9.96
N VAL A 93 24.63 -1.61 10.72
CA VAL A 93 23.55 -2.45 10.16
C VAL A 93 22.61 -1.62 9.29
N LEU A 94 22.21 -0.45 9.78
CA LEU A 94 21.22 0.43 9.15
C LEU A 94 21.76 1.27 7.96
N SER A 95 22.83 0.82 7.28
CA SER A 95 23.50 1.62 6.26
C SER A 95 22.64 1.85 5.02
N ASN A 96 21.81 0.87 4.64
CA ASN A 96 20.93 0.96 3.48
C ASN A 96 19.75 1.89 3.75
N GLU A 97 19.14 1.75 4.92
CA GLU A 97 17.96 2.48 5.39
C GLU A 97 18.32 3.96 5.59
N LYS A 98 19.49 4.25 6.17
CA LYS A 98 20.05 5.61 6.28
C LYS A 98 20.30 6.27 4.92
N GLN A 99 20.60 5.49 3.89
CA GLN A 99 20.80 5.99 2.52
C GLN A 99 19.46 6.17 1.80
N GLN A 100 18.52 5.23 1.96
CA GLN A 100 17.18 5.31 1.36
C GLN A 100 16.34 6.45 1.96
N LEU A 101 16.43 6.72 3.27
CA LEU A 101 15.70 7.84 3.92
C LEU A 101 15.96 9.21 3.27
N LYS A 102 17.10 9.38 2.58
CA LYS A 102 17.41 10.60 1.83
C LYS A 102 16.44 10.85 0.67
N THR A 103 15.80 9.81 0.13
CA THR A 103 14.73 9.96 -0.88
C THR A 103 13.46 10.60 -0.30
N MET A 104 13.18 10.38 1.00
CA MET A 104 12.11 11.05 1.75
C MET A 104 12.49 12.46 2.25
N GLY A 105 13.68 12.95 1.83
CA GLY A 105 14.27 14.21 2.30
C GLY A 105 14.82 14.16 3.73
N ILE A 106 15.13 12.97 4.26
CA ILE A 106 15.58 12.77 5.65
C ILE A 106 17.03 12.27 5.67
N ASP A 107 17.97 13.17 5.95
CA ASP A 107 19.35 12.79 6.27
C ASP A 107 19.44 12.36 7.76
N TRP A 108 19.34 11.05 8.01
CA TRP A 108 19.37 10.50 9.37
C TRP A 108 20.64 10.85 10.14
N SER A 109 21.76 11.19 9.46
CA SER A 109 22.98 11.64 10.14
C SER A 109 22.78 12.98 10.87
N ARG A 110 21.88 13.86 10.38
CA ARG A 110 21.60 15.19 10.94
C ARG A 110 20.46 15.23 11.95
N VAL A 111 19.59 14.21 11.98
CA VAL A 111 18.47 14.12 12.92
C VAL A 111 18.97 14.17 14.36
N THR A 112 18.41 15.06 15.18
CA THR A 112 18.75 15.24 16.60
C THR A 112 17.78 14.49 17.51
N TRP A 113 18.13 14.35 18.79
CA TRP A 113 17.21 13.79 19.80
C TRP A 113 15.93 14.64 19.93
N GLN A 114 16.02 15.96 19.72
CA GLN A 114 14.90 16.89 19.75
C GLN A 114 13.94 16.71 18.55
N ASP A 115 14.45 16.27 17.39
CA ASP A 115 13.64 16.04 16.19
C ASP A 115 12.61 14.91 16.38
N LEU A 116 12.88 13.92 17.23
CA LEU A 116 11.96 12.81 17.52
C LEU A 116 10.61 13.28 18.12
N ARG A 117 10.51 14.52 18.60
CA ARG A 117 9.22 15.12 18.97
C ARG A 117 8.23 15.19 17.79
N LYS A 118 8.71 15.14 16.55
CA LYS A 118 7.92 15.07 15.32
C LYS A 118 7.52 13.61 15.07
N PRO A 119 6.22 13.28 14.96
CA PRO A 119 5.74 11.89 14.83
C PRO A 119 6.50 11.03 13.80
N LEU A 120 6.77 11.54 12.61
CA LEU A 120 7.48 10.83 11.54
C LEU A 120 8.91 10.41 11.96
N PHE A 121 9.62 11.27 12.70
CA PHE A 121 10.99 11.01 13.13
C PHE A 121 11.03 10.02 14.31
N SER A 122 10.03 10.06 15.20
CA SER A 122 9.83 9.03 16.23
C SER A 122 9.50 7.67 15.62
N GLY A 123 8.58 7.61 14.66
CA GLY A 123 8.22 6.37 13.96
C GLY A 123 9.40 5.76 13.19
N ILE A 124 10.19 6.57 12.48
CA ILE A 124 11.42 6.09 11.80
C ILE A 124 12.47 5.61 12.81
N ALA A 125 12.63 6.28 13.96
CA ALA A 125 13.56 5.82 15.00
C ALA A 125 13.13 4.46 15.58
N ALA A 126 11.83 4.24 15.78
CA ALA A 126 11.29 2.96 16.22
C ALA A 126 11.44 1.87 15.16
N ALA A 127 11.22 2.20 13.87
CA ALA A 127 11.41 1.29 12.75
C ALA A 127 12.88 0.82 12.68
N MET A 128 13.80 1.78 12.71
CA MET A 128 15.25 1.53 12.77
C MET A 128 15.66 0.70 13.98
N TYR A 129 15.08 0.96 15.16
CA TYR A 129 15.36 0.15 16.34
C TYR A 129 14.85 -1.28 16.18
N ALA A 130 13.63 -1.48 15.70
CA ALA A 130 13.07 -2.81 15.42
C ALA A 130 13.95 -3.59 14.42
N THR A 131 14.41 -2.97 13.34
CA THR A 131 15.33 -3.57 12.35
C THR A 131 16.68 -3.99 12.97
N ILE A 132 17.22 -3.23 13.93
CA ILE A 132 18.43 -3.65 14.66
C ILE A 132 18.18 -4.90 15.49
N GLN A 133 17.02 -4.99 16.14
CA GLN A 133 16.67 -6.08 17.05
C GLN A 133 16.22 -7.35 16.30
N SER A 134 15.64 -7.22 15.10
CA SER A 134 15.25 -8.36 14.26
C SER A 134 16.38 -8.89 13.36
N GLY A 135 17.34 -8.03 13.01
CA GLY A 135 18.22 -8.28 11.88
C GLY A 135 17.44 -8.56 10.58
N ALA A 136 18.03 -9.35 9.70
CA ALA A 136 17.51 -9.64 8.36
C ALA A 136 16.15 -10.38 8.33
N GLY A 137 15.74 -11.03 9.41
CA GLY A 137 14.44 -11.73 9.48
C GLY A 137 13.22 -10.80 9.51
N GLY A 138 13.43 -9.52 9.83
CA GLY A 138 12.33 -8.58 10.08
C GLY A 138 11.56 -8.88 11.36
N VAL A 139 10.59 -8.04 11.70
CA VAL A 139 9.76 -8.27 12.89
C VAL A 139 8.97 -9.58 12.72
N PRO A 140 8.74 -10.40 13.76
CA PRO A 140 7.93 -11.62 13.61
C PRO A 140 6.50 -11.36 13.09
N ASN A 141 5.93 -12.36 12.41
CA ASN A 141 4.49 -12.37 12.07
C ASN A 141 3.64 -12.75 13.28
N GLY A 142 2.35 -12.39 13.26
CA GLY A 142 1.41 -12.65 14.37
C GLY A 142 1.56 -11.71 15.56
N ILE A 143 0.47 -11.49 16.31
CA ILE A 143 0.50 -10.60 17.49
C ILE A 143 1.26 -11.26 18.64
N GLU A 144 1.16 -12.58 18.74
CA GLU A 144 1.77 -13.47 19.74
C GLU A 144 3.29 -13.27 19.76
N TYR A 145 3.92 -13.49 18.60
CA TYR A 145 5.37 -13.37 18.44
C TYR A 145 5.84 -11.91 18.49
N GLN A 146 5.01 -10.95 18.04
CA GLN A 146 5.29 -9.52 18.20
C GLN A 146 5.26 -9.07 19.66
N ALA A 147 4.38 -9.64 20.49
CA ALA A 147 4.34 -9.35 21.92
C ALA A 147 5.58 -9.89 22.66
N VAL A 148 6.07 -11.08 22.28
CA VAL A 148 7.32 -11.65 22.79
C VAL A 148 8.53 -10.84 22.31
N PHE A 149 8.57 -10.46 21.03
CA PHE A 149 9.61 -9.58 20.47
C PHE A 149 9.64 -8.22 21.19
N TRP A 150 8.48 -7.61 21.42
CA TRP A 150 8.34 -6.35 22.15
C TRP A 150 8.87 -6.46 23.58
N LYS A 151 8.48 -7.50 24.34
CA LYS A 151 9.04 -7.74 25.69
C LYS A 151 10.56 -7.88 25.61
N ASN A 152 11.07 -8.82 24.82
CA ASN A 152 12.49 -9.17 24.84
C ASN A 152 13.43 -8.07 24.31
N THR A 153 12.95 -7.19 23.42
CA THR A 153 13.81 -6.21 22.73
C THR A 153 13.50 -4.76 23.07
N THR A 154 12.23 -4.43 23.35
CA THR A 154 11.73 -3.04 23.41
C THR A 154 11.35 -2.65 24.84
N ARG A 155 10.73 -3.55 25.61
CA ARG A 155 10.27 -3.33 27.00
C ARG A 155 10.47 -4.59 27.89
N PRO A 156 11.72 -4.94 28.27
CA PRO A 156 12.00 -6.15 29.07
C PRO A 156 11.41 -6.14 30.48
N LEU A 157 10.93 -4.99 30.97
CA LEU A 157 10.26 -4.81 32.26
C LEU A 157 8.73 -4.77 32.14
N GLN A 158 8.14 -5.30 31.06
CA GLN A 158 6.70 -5.34 30.82
C GLN A 158 6.24 -6.77 30.49
N GLU A 159 4.96 -7.05 30.71
CA GLU A 159 4.40 -8.36 30.38
C GLU A 159 3.94 -8.46 28.93
N VAL A 160 4.15 -9.63 28.33
CA VAL A 160 3.72 -9.98 26.95
C VAL A 160 2.24 -9.64 26.74
N ASN A 161 1.42 -9.93 27.76
CA ASN A 161 -0.02 -9.64 27.77
C ASN A 161 -0.39 -8.16 27.60
N VAL A 162 0.51 -7.20 27.90
CA VAL A 162 0.27 -5.76 27.69
C VAL A 162 0.24 -5.44 26.20
N PHE A 163 1.25 -5.89 25.44
CA PHE A 163 1.25 -5.72 23.99
C PHE A 163 0.16 -6.58 23.34
N TYR A 164 0.04 -7.84 23.74
CA TYR A 164 -0.94 -8.77 23.15
C TYR A 164 -2.38 -8.21 23.21
N LYS A 165 -2.87 -7.92 24.42
CA LYS A 165 -4.24 -7.42 24.65
C LYS A 165 -4.42 -5.96 24.23
N GLY A 166 -3.34 -5.22 23.98
CA GLY A 166 -3.39 -3.89 23.37
C GLY A 166 -3.50 -3.95 21.85
N ALA A 167 -2.72 -4.82 21.20
CA ALA A 167 -2.73 -5.03 19.75
C ALA A 167 -4.01 -5.75 19.27
N GLN A 168 -4.56 -6.70 20.04
CA GLN A 168 -5.88 -7.28 19.75
C GLN A 168 -7.00 -6.22 19.72
N LYS A 169 -6.96 -5.23 20.62
CA LYS A 169 -7.93 -4.10 20.63
C LYS A 169 -7.79 -3.15 19.42
N LEU A 170 -6.66 -3.20 18.74
CA LEU A 170 -6.41 -2.48 17.49
C LEU A 170 -6.87 -3.29 16.27
N GLU A 171 -6.95 -4.62 16.37
CA GLU A 171 -7.67 -5.48 15.41
C GLU A 171 -9.20 -5.42 15.61
N THR A 172 -9.72 -4.19 15.78
CA THR A 172 -10.98 -3.86 15.11
C THR A 172 -10.75 -4.07 13.61
N GLY A 173 -11.58 -4.87 12.92
CA GLY A 173 -11.34 -5.22 11.51
C GLY A 173 -11.52 -4.04 10.54
N CYS A 174 -12.00 -4.24 9.31
CA CYS A 174 -12.27 -3.13 8.35
C CYS A 174 -13.27 -2.06 8.88
N SER A 175 -12.77 -1.17 9.74
CA SER A 175 -13.55 -0.27 10.59
C SER A 175 -13.65 1.14 10.01
N GLN A 176 -13.47 1.26 8.69
CA GLN A 176 -13.90 2.39 7.88
C GLN A 176 -14.76 1.82 6.73
N LYS A 177 -16.09 1.95 6.80
CA LYS A 177 -16.82 3.08 6.20
C LYS A 177 -16.81 3.12 4.65
N ASN A 178 -16.33 2.07 3.99
CA ASN A 178 -16.53 1.81 2.57
C ASN A 178 -17.18 0.45 2.33
N ASN A 179 -17.81 0.31 1.17
CA ASN A 179 -18.09 -0.99 0.57
C ASN A 179 -16.77 -1.59 0.04
N LEU A 180 -16.50 -2.86 0.31
CA LEU A 180 -15.28 -3.55 -0.15
C LEU A 180 -15.66 -4.75 -1.03
N ASP A 181 -15.13 -4.81 -2.25
CA ASP A 181 -15.31 -5.91 -3.19
C ASP A 181 -13.96 -6.63 -3.39
N ILE A 182 -13.86 -7.89 -2.94
CA ILE A 182 -12.65 -8.71 -3.02
C ILE A 182 -12.85 -9.83 -4.06
N ALA A 183 -11.87 -10.02 -4.95
CA ALA A 183 -11.78 -11.21 -5.79
C ALA A 183 -10.50 -11.98 -5.46
N PHE A 184 -10.63 -13.20 -4.95
CA PHE A 184 -9.52 -14.15 -4.89
C PHE A 184 -9.32 -14.74 -6.29
N ILE A 185 -8.09 -14.68 -6.78
CA ILE A 185 -7.66 -15.30 -8.03
C ILE A 185 -6.62 -16.34 -7.67
N VAL A 186 -6.99 -17.61 -7.75
CA VAL A 186 -6.25 -18.72 -7.15
C VAL A 186 -5.66 -19.62 -8.24
N ASP A 187 -4.35 -19.85 -8.19
CA ASP A 187 -3.71 -20.83 -9.07
C ASP A 187 -4.19 -22.26 -8.75
N SER A 188 -4.39 -23.05 -9.78
CA SER A 188 -4.75 -24.47 -9.73
C SER A 188 -3.97 -25.23 -10.83
N SER A 189 -2.81 -24.73 -11.23
CA SER A 189 -1.90 -25.37 -12.18
C SER A 189 -1.29 -26.68 -11.65
N ALA A 190 -0.59 -27.41 -12.51
CA ALA A 190 -0.06 -28.74 -12.20
C ALA A 190 1.28 -28.75 -11.42
N SER A 191 1.82 -27.58 -11.05
CA SER A 191 3.00 -27.48 -10.17
C SER A 191 2.64 -27.54 -8.69
N LEU A 192 1.41 -27.17 -8.32
CA LEU A 192 0.85 -27.35 -6.98
C LEU A 192 0.59 -28.83 -6.68
N SER A 193 0.85 -29.26 -5.43
CA SER A 193 0.26 -30.47 -4.89
C SER A 193 -1.16 -30.21 -4.37
N SER A 194 -1.92 -31.29 -4.12
CA SER A 194 -3.24 -31.17 -3.50
C SER A 194 -3.20 -30.63 -2.06
N GLN A 195 -2.05 -30.73 -1.36
CA GLN A 195 -1.89 -30.12 -0.05
C GLN A 195 -1.69 -28.60 -0.16
N ASP A 196 -0.82 -28.15 -1.08
CA ASP A 196 -0.59 -26.72 -1.32
C ASP A 196 -1.89 -25.98 -1.69
N PHE A 197 -2.77 -26.66 -2.42
CA PHE A 197 -4.10 -26.14 -2.76
C PHE A 197 -5.07 -26.12 -1.54
N GLU A 198 -5.04 -27.11 -0.66
CA GLU A 198 -5.81 -27.06 0.61
C GLU A 198 -5.27 -25.98 1.56
N ASP A 199 -3.96 -25.85 1.71
CA ASP A 199 -3.32 -24.78 2.49
C ASP A 199 -3.72 -23.40 1.96
N THR A 200 -3.81 -23.25 0.64
CA THR A 200 -4.33 -22.04 -0.01
C THR A 200 -5.81 -21.79 0.32
N LYS A 201 -6.66 -22.83 0.33
CA LYS A 201 -8.06 -22.68 0.76
C LYS A 201 -8.18 -22.35 2.24
N MET A 202 -7.41 -22.99 3.11
CA MET A 202 -7.38 -22.68 4.55
C MET A 202 -6.96 -21.22 4.80
N PHE A 203 -5.94 -20.73 4.10
CA PHE A 203 -5.55 -19.32 4.13
C PHE A 203 -6.69 -18.39 3.69
N ILE A 204 -7.36 -18.68 2.58
CA ILE A 204 -8.51 -17.87 2.13
C ILE A 204 -9.59 -17.84 3.23
N ARG A 205 -9.91 -18.98 3.85
CA ARG A 205 -10.89 -19.07 4.97
C ARG A 205 -10.46 -18.24 6.19
N SER A 206 -9.19 -18.33 6.62
CA SER A 206 -8.61 -17.46 7.66
C SER A 206 -8.77 -15.98 7.34
N VAL A 207 -8.58 -15.60 6.06
CA VAL A 207 -8.78 -14.23 5.58
C VAL A 207 -10.27 -13.84 5.54
N LEU A 208 -11.18 -14.73 5.14
CA LEU A 208 -12.64 -14.48 5.20
C LEU A 208 -13.08 -14.18 6.63
N GLY A 209 -12.48 -14.83 7.64
CA GLY A 209 -12.75 -14.59 9.06
C GLY A 209 -12.43 -13.17 9.55
N LYS A 210 -11.62 -12.40 8.81
CA LYS A 210 -11.30 -11.00 9.12
C LYS A 210 -12.33 -9.99 8.59
N PHE A 211 -13.13 -10.36 7.59
CA PHE A 211 -14.10 -9.45 6.97
C PHE A 211 -15.54 -9.75 7.40
N ASP A 212 -16.33 -8.71 7.65
CA ASP A 212 -17.78 -8.87 7.82
C ASP A 212 -18.44 -9.01 6.43
N ILE A 213 -18.73 -10.25 6.02
CA ILE A 213 -19.16 -10.57 4.66
C ILE A 213 -20.67 -10.39 4.53
N GLY A 214 -21.08 -9.70 3.46
CA GLY A 214 -22.47 -9.59 3.07
C GLY A 214 -22.71 -8.59 1.94
N LEU A 215 -23.89 -8.69 1.31
CA LEU A 215 -24.21 -7.91 0.10
C LEU A 215 -24.15 -6.39 0.29
N ASN A 216 -24.27 -5.89 1.52
CA ASN A 216 -24.14 -4.47 1.88
C ASN A 216 -22.88 -4.18 2.74
N LYS A 217 -21.92 -5.11 2.77
CA LYS A 217 -20.70 -5.08 3.60
C LYS A 217 -19.48 -5.42 2.73
N THR A 218 -18.60 -6.34 3.13
CA THR A 218 -17.61 -6.93 2.21
C THR A 218 -18.27 -7.95 1.29
N ARG A 219 -18.07 -7.82 -0.02
CA ARG A 219 -18.45 -8.82 -1.04
C ARG A 219 -17.21 -9.59 -1.45
N VAL A 220 -17.36 -10.90 -1.69
CA VAL A 220 -16.25 -11.78 -2.05
C VAL A 220 -16.62 -12.61 -3.28
N ALA A 221 -15.70 -12.71 -4.23
CA ALA A 221 -15.70 -13.64 -5.35
C ALA A 221 -14.48 -14.55 -5.29
N LEU A 222 -14.59 -15.75 -5.87
CA LEU A 222 -13.45 -16.64 -6.07
C LEU A 222 -13.42 -17.14 -7.51
N ILE A 223 -12.28 -16.90 -8.14
CA ILE A 223 -11.87 -17.48 -9.42
C ILE A 223 -10.69 -18.40 -9.12
N LYS A 224 -10.71 -19.62 -9.67
CA LYS A 224 -9.47 -20.40 -9.85
C LYS A 224 -9.05 -20.40 -11.32
N TYR A 225 -7.77 -20.61 -11.60
CA TYR A 225 -7.29 -20.73 -12.97
C TYR A 225 -6.23 -21.82 -13.13
N SER A 226 -6.17 -22.37 -14.34
CA SER A 226 -5.02 -23.15 -14.79
C SER A 226 -4.83 -22.98 -16.31
N THR A 227 -5.09 -24.04 -17.10
CA THR A 227 -5.21 -23.98 -18.57
C THR A 227 -6.40 -23.12 -19.03
N SER A 228 -7.37 -22.90 -18.15
CA SER A 228 -8.57 -22.10 -18.33
C SER A 228 -8.99 -21.46 -17.01
N VAL A 229 -9.77 -20.38 -17.07
CA VAL A 229 -10.37 -19.74 -15.90
C VAL A 229 -11.63 -20.51 -15.48
N THR A 230 -11.86 -20.68 -14.18
CA THR A 230 -13.10 -21.21 -13.60
C THR A 230 -13.60 -20.24 -12.54
N GLU A 231 -14.77 -19.66 -12.77
CA GLU A 231 -15.52 -18.95 -11.75
C GLU A 231 -16.14 -19.97 -10.79
N GLU A 232 -15.82 -19.88 -9.51
CA GLU A 232 -16.44 -20.69 -8.46
C GLU A 232 -17.63 -19.93 -7.84
N PHE A 233 -17.51 -18.61 -7.64
CA PHE A 233 -18.63 -17.72 -7.30
C PHE A 233 -18.34 -16.22 -7.53
N LYS A 234 -19.39 -15.44 -7.80
CA LYS A 234 -19.39 -13.97 -7.98
C LYS A 234 -19.61 -13.19 -6.68
N LEU A 235 -19.27 -11.89 -6.71
CA LEU A 235 -19.38 -10.93 -5.59
C LEU A 235 -20.78 -10.84 -4.95
N ASN A 236 -21.84 -11.22 -5.67
CA ASN A 236 -23.23 -11.20 -5.21
C ASN A 236 -23.83 -12.59 -4.93
N THR A 237 -23.02 -13.66 -4.92
CA THR A 237 -23.50 -15.04 -4.73
C THR A 237 -23.84 -15.35 -3.28
N PHE A 238 -23.05 -14.82 -2.34
CA PHE A 238 -23.17 -15.09 -0.91
C PHE A 238 -23.30 -13.81 -0.08
N ASP A 239 -23.98 -13.91 1.05
CA ASP A 239 -24.39 -12.78 1.90
C ASP A 239 -23.87 -12.86 3.34
N SER A 240 -23.05 -13.88 3.65
CA SER A 240 -22.64 -14.25 5.00
C SER A 240 -21.33 -15.07 5.00
N ASN A 241 -20.52 -14.92 6.04
CA ASN A 241 -19.22 -15.61 6.16
C ASN A 241 -19.35 -17.14 6.03
N ALA A 242 -20.28 -17.77 6.74
CA ALA A 242 -20.44 -19.23 6.76
C ALA A 242 -20.86 -19.82 5.40
N ALA A 243 -21.59 -19.08 4.57
CA ALA A 243 -21.94 -19.51 3.22
C ALA A 243 -20.72 -19.45 2.29
N THR A 244 -19.96 -18.35 2.34
CA THR A 244 -18.75 -18.16 1.54
C THR A 244 -17.63 -19.13 1.96
N ASP A 245 -17.42 -19.35 3.26
CA ASP A 245 -16.43 -20.28 3.81
C ASP A 245 -16.64 -21.71 3.29
N LYS A 246 -17.88 -22.21 3.39
CA LYS A 246 -18.28 -23.52 2.86
C LYS A 246 -18.17 -23.60 1.33
N ALA A 247 -18.39 -22.50 0.62
CA ALA A 247 -18.18 -22.45 -0.82
C ALA A 247 -16.70 -22.54 -1.20
N VAL A 248 -15.81 -21.86 -0.46
CA VAL A 248 -14.35 -22.01 -0.62
C VAL A 248 -13.93 -23.44 -0.31
N GLU A 249 -14.36 -24.02 0.82
CA GLU A 249 -14.05 -25.40 1.22
C GLU A 249 -14.36 -26.42 0.11
N ALA A 250 -15.49 -26.24 -0.58
CA ALA A 250 -15.94 -27.12 -1.67
C ALA A 250 -15.14 -26.99 -2.99
N VAL A 251 -14.29 -25.97 -3.15
CA VAL A 251 -13.49 -25.76 -4.37
C VAL A 251 -12.51 -26.92 -4.58
N ARG A 252 -12.49 -27.44 -5.81
CA ARG A 252 -11.67 -28.60 -6.20
C ARG A 252 -10.40 -28.16 -6.94
N PHE A 253 -9.28 -28.80 -6.62
CA PHE A 253 -8.06 -28.75 -7.43
C PHE A 253 -8.25 -29.49 -8.75
N ASN A 254 -7.86 -28.86 -9.87
CA ASN A 254 -8.04 -29.42 -11.22
C ASN A 254 -6.73 -29.69 -11.97
N GLY A 255 -5.59 -29.13 -11.55
CA GLY A 255 -4.34 -29.11 -12.33
C GLY A 255 -4.43 -28.30 -13.64
N GLY A 256 -3.32 -28.17 -14.35
CA GLY A 256 -3.24 -27.59 -15.71
C GLY A 256 -2.02 -26.71 -15.95
N GLY A 257 -2.10 -25.85 -16.97
CA GLY A 257 -1.17 -24.74 -17.21
C GLY A 257 -1.42 -23.54 -16.29
N THR A 258 -0.87 -22.37 -16.63
CA THR A 258 -0.75 -21.22 -15.70
C THR A 258 -1.12 -19.89 -16.39
N LYS A 259 -2.40 -19.72 -16.72
CA LYS A 259 -2.92 -18.54 -17.46
C LYS A 259 -3.39 -17.40 -16.56
N THR A 260 -2.44 -16.84 -15.83
CA THR A 260 -2.64 -15.68 -14.96
C THR A 260 -3.18 -14.46 -15.73
N ASP A 261 -2.79 -14.29 -17.00
CA ASP A 261 -3.30 -13.24 -17.89
C ASP A 261 -4.82 -13.31 -18.09
N ALA A 262 -5.32 -14.51 -18.41
CA ALA A 262 -6.74 -14.77 -18.60
C ALA A 262 -7.52 -14.59 -17.29
N ALA A 263 -6.95 -15.00 -16.16
CA ALA A 263 -7.59 -14.91 -14.85
C ALA A 263 -7.78 -13.45 -14.38
N ILE A 264 -6.74 -12.62 -14.50
CA ILE A 264 -6.82 -11.18 -14.20
C ILE A 264 -7.83 -10.49 -15.11
N GLN A 265 -7.78 -10.77 -16.42
CA GLN A 265 -8.70 -10.15 -17.38
C GLN A 265 -10.16 -10.60 -17.15
N TYR A 266 -10.40 -11.87 -16.81
CA TYR A 266 -11.73 -12.37 -16.48
C TYR A 266 -12.35 -11.64 -15.27
N ALA A 267 -11.55 -11.32 -14.24
CA ALA A 267 -12.03 -10.55 -13.09
C ALA A 267 -12.48 -9.12 -13.47
N VAL A 268 -11.76 -8.46 -14.39
CA VAL A 268 -12.16 -7.15 -14.95
C VAL A 268 -13.49 -7.26 -15.67
N ASP A 269 -13.65 -8.28 -16.52
CA ASP A 269 -14.77 -8.38 -17.47
C ASP A 269 -16.03 -9.06 -16.90
N ASN A 270 -15.92 -9.86 -15.83
CA ASN A 270 -17.01 -10.74 -15.35
C ASN A 270 -17.24 -10.73 -13.83
N ILE A 271 -16.39 -10.09 -13.02
CA ILE A 271 -16.55 -10.01 -11.55
C ILE A 271 -16.79 -8.57 -11.08
N PHE A 272 -15.87 -7.65 -11.40
CA PHE A 272 -15.96 -6.25 -10.98
C PHE A 272 -16.99 -5.35 -11.73
N PRO A 273 -17.66 -5.74 -12.84
CA PRO A 273 -18.78 -4.99 -13.38
C PRO A 273 -20.00 -4.97 -12.44
N ILE A 274 -20.87 -3.96 -12.61
CA ILE A 274 -22.08 -3.79 -11.77
C ILE A 274 -23.14 -4.87 -12.06
N SER A 275 -23.17 -5.38 -13.30
CA SER A 275 -24.00 -6.52 -13.72
C SER A 275 -23.69 -7.81 -12.94
N ASP A 276 -22.48 -7.94 -12.41
CA ASP A 276 -21.91 -9.19 -11.91
C ASP A 276 -21.61 -9.16 -10.41
N GLY A 277 -22.19 -8.18 -9.71
CA GLY A 277 -22.09 -8.02 -8.26
C GLY A 277 -21.02 -7.03 -7.80
N GLY A 278 -20.23 -6.45 -8.70
CA GLY A 278 -19.39 -5.29 -8.39
C GLY A 278 -20.23 -4.07 -7.99
N ARG A 279 -19.65 -3.18 -7.18
CA ARG A 279 -20.30 -1.92 -6.78
C ARG A 279 -19.62 -0.70 -7.43
N LEU A 280 -20.35 0.42 -7.46
CA LEU A 280 -19.82 1.73 -7.81
C LEU A 280 -19.43 2.45 -6.52
N GLY A 281 -18.17 2.89 -6.41
CA GLY A 281 -17.66 3.51 -5.17
C GLY A 281 -17.30 2.51 -4.06
N SER A 282 -17.21 1.21 -4.38
CA SER A 282 -16.49 0.27 -3.53
C SER A 282 -14.97 0.41 -3.71
N VAL A 283 -14.23 0.04 -2.67
CA VAL A 283 -12.83 -0.38 -2.82
C VAL A 283 -12.84 -1.73 -3.54
N LYS A 284 -12.02 -1.89 -4.58
CA LYS A 284 -11.91 -3.13 -5.36
C LYS A 284 -10.50 -3.71 -5.20
N VAL A 285 -10.42 -4.99 -4.84
CA VAL A 285 -9.16 -5.68 -4.55
C VAL A 285 -9.11 -7.05 -5.23
N ILE A 286 -8.07 -7.31 -6.00
CA ILE A 286 -7.65 -8.67 -6.39
C ILE A 286 -6.61 -9.15 -5.40
N ILE A 287 -6.80 -10.36 -4.87
CA ILE A 287 -5.76 -11.13 -4.17
C ILE A 287 -5.40 -12.29 -5.10
N LEU A 288 -4.29 -12.16 -5.81
CA LEU A 288 -3.74 -13.19 -6.69
C LEU A 288 -2.79 -14.09 -5.89
N ILE A 289 -2.98 -15.40 -5.94
CA ILE A 289 -2.12 -16.40 -5.29
C ILE A 289 -1.58 -17.34 -6.36
N THR A 290 -0.25 -17.51 -6.44
CA THR A 290 0.41 -18.40 -7.43
C THR A 290 1.74 -18.97 -6.90
N ASP A 291 2.10 -20.16 -7.35
CA ASP A 291 3.34 -20.86 -7.05
C ASP A 291 4.44 -20.69 -8.12
N GLY A 292 4.08 -20.14 -9.28
CA GLY A 292 4.88 -20.25 -10.49
C GLY A 292 5.04 -18.95 -11.29
N ARG A 293 5.26 -19.14 -12.59
CA ARG A 293 5.40 -18.07 -13.60
C ARG A 293 4.26 -18.22 -14.59
N SER A 294 3.70 -17.14 -15.09
CA SER A 294 2.60 -17.27 -16.06
C SER A 294 3.08 -17.78 -17.42
N GLU A 295 2.19 -18.42 -18.17
CA GLU A 295 2.44 -18.83 -19.56
C GLU A 295 2.81 -17.64 -20.48
N ASN A 296 2.44 -16.40 -20.11
CA ASN A 296 2.68 -15.23 -20.95
C ASN A 296 2.81 -13.92 -20.15
N LYS A 297 3.99 -13.70 -19.56
CA LYS A 297 4.35 -12.49 -18.80
C LYS A 297 3.95 -11.17 -19.45
N LEU A 298 4.07 -11.03 -20.78
CA LEU A 298 3.69 -9.79 -21.47
C LEU A 298 2.17 -9.55 -21.45
N LYS A 299 1.36 -10.60 -21.61
CA LYS A 299 -0.11 -10.49 -21.45
C LYS A 299 -0.51 -10.31 -19.99
N THR A 300 0.13 -11.01 -19.07
CA THR A 300 -0.14 -10.91 -17.63
C THR A 300 0.07 -9.49 -17.12
N LEU A 301 1.15 -8.82 -17.55
CA LEU A 301 1.39 -7.41 -17.28
C LEU A 301 0.35 -6.48 -17.96
N ALA A 302 -0.06 -6.77 -19.20
CA ALA A 302 -1.08 -5.98 -19.89
C ALA A 302 -2.47 -6.08 -19.23
N ALA A 303 -2.88 -7.29 -18.81
CA ALA A 303 -4.12 -7.52 -18.06
C ALA A 303 -4.09 -6.81 -16.69
N ALA A 304 -2.95 -6.87 -15.98
CA ALA A 304 -2.78 -6.16 -14.71
C ALA A 304 -2.85 -4.64 -14.89
N VAL A 305 -2.29 -4.07 -15.97
CA VAL A 305 -2.46 -2.65 -16.32
C VAL A 305 -3.94 -2.34 -16.59
N ASN A 306 -4.65 -3.19 -17.33
CA ASN A 306 -6.09 -2.99 -17.59
C ASN A 306 -6.93 -3.00 -16.30
N ALA A 307 -6.66 -3.93 -15.39
CA ALA A 307 -7.32 -4.02 -14.08
C ALA A 307 -7.03 -2.79 -13.20
N LYS A 308 -5.77 -2.35 -13.09
CA LYS A 308 -5.40 -1.12 -12.36
C LYS A 308 -6.03 0.12 -12.96
N ASN A 309 -6.10 0.22 -14.30
CA ASN A 309 -6.80 1.31 -15.00
C ASN A 309 -8.32 1.29 -14.76
N SER A 310 -8.90 0.10 -14.58
CA SER A 310 -10.32 -0.12 -14.25
C SER A 310 -10.65 0.15 -12.77
N GLY A 311 -9.65 0.58 -11.99
CA GLY A 311 -9.82 0.95 -10.58
C GLY A 311 -9.77 -0.21 -9.59
N ILE A 312 -9.10 -1.30 -9.97
CA ILE A 312 -8.91 -2.49 -9.13
C ILE A 312 -7.49 -2.46 -8.57
N ASN A 313 -7.36 -2.52 -7.24
CA ASN A 313 -6.08 -2.68 -6.56
C ASN A 313 -5.66 -4.15 -6.65
N ILE A 314 -4.38 -4.43 -6.90
CA ILE A 314 -3.89 -5.81 -7.06
C ILE A 314 -2.83 -6.11 -6.00
N TYR A 315 -3.08 -7.14 -5.21
CA TYR A 315 -2.14 -7.76 -4.30
C TYR A 315 -1.75 -9.13 -4.87
N THR A 316 -0.47 -9.50 -4.78
CA THR A 316 0.04 -10.79 -5.28
C THR A 316 0.80 -11.52 -4.18
N ILE A 317 0.50 -12.79 -3.99
CA ILE A 317 1.27 -13.72 -3.18
C ILE A 317 1.95 -14.70 -4.14
N GLY A 318 3.27 -14.64 -4.18
CA GLY A 318 4.10 -15.69 -4.76
C GLY A 318 4.50 -16.68 -3.68
N VAL A 319 4.23 -17.96 -3.89
CA VAL A 319 4.64 -19.04 -2.98
C VAL A 319 5.71 -19.90 -3.65
N THR A 320 6.67 -20.38 -2.87
CA THR A 320 7.90 -21.05 -3.30
C THR A 320 8.92 -20.12 -4.00
N PRO A 321 10.23 -20.46 -3.97
CA PRO A 321 11.26 -19.71 -4.69
C PRO A 321 11.20 -19.76 -6.23
N LEU A 322 10.20 -20.41 -6.84
CA LEU A 322 10.11 -20.59 -8.31
C LEU A 322 9.46 -19.41 -9.03
N VAL A 323 8.69 -18.60 -8.31
CA VAL A 323 7.94 -17.44 -8.82
C VAL A 323 8.85 -16.39 -9.45
N ASP A 324 8.37 -15.74 -10.52
CA ASP A 324 9.05 -14.60 -11.11
C ASP A 324 8.67 -13.33 -10.35
N SER A 325 9.48 -12.97 -9.35
CA SER A 325 9.24 -11.76 -8.55
C SER A 325 9.15 -10.49 -9.40
N THR A 326 9.78 -10.43 -10.57
CA THR A 326 9.68 -9.29 -11.50
C THR A 326 8.35 -9.27 -12.27
N GLU A 327 7.74 -10.44 -12.51
CA GLU A 327 6.34 -10.54 -12.97
C GLU A 327 5.39 -10.04 -11.90
N LEU A 328 5.47 -10.57 -10.68
CA LEU A 328 4.58 -10.20 -9.57
C LEU A 328 4.67 -8.70 -9.23
N ASN A 329 5.89 -8.13 -9.17
CA ASN A 329 6.12 -6.68 -9.04
C ASN A 329 5.45 -5.82 -10.12
N GLY A 330 5.32 -6.33 -11.36
CA GLY A 330 4.61 -5.62 -12.43
C GLY A 330 3.09 -5.82 -12.41
N VAL A 331 2.63 -6.96 -11.89
CA VAL A 331 1.21 -7.28 -11.71
C VAL A 331 0.59 -6.48 -10.56
N ALA A 332 1.26 -6.42 -9.42
CA ALA A 332 0.80 -5.72 -8.22
C ALA A 332 0.53 -4.21 -8.41
N SER A 333 -0.31 -3.67 -7.52
CA SER A 333 -0.40 -2.23 -7.26
C SER A 333 0.90 -1.70 -6.65
N GLN A 334 1.07 -0.38 -6.68
CA GLN A 334 2.21 0.28 -6.04
C GLN A 334 1.84 0.78 -4.64
N PRO A 335 2.77 0.77 -3.67
CA PRO A 335 4.15 0.27 -3.79
C PRO A 335 4.23 -1.25 -3.66
N THR A 336 5.12 -1.91 -4.40
CA THR A 336 5.16 -3.38 -4.47
C THR A 336 5.53 -4.04 -3.15
N CYS A 337 6.36 -3.40 -2.32
CA CYS A 337 6.71 -3.85 -0.96
C CYS A 337 5.53 -3.91 0.03
N THR A 338 4.31 -3.56 -0.40
CA THR A 338 3.06 -3.71 0.35
C THR A 338 1.97 -4.45 -0.44
N HIS A 339 2.30 -4.93 -1.64
CA HIS A 339 1.38 -5.59 -2.58
C HIS A 339 1.97 -6.87 -3.21
N VAL A 340 3.19 -7.26 -2.83
CA VAL A 340 3.90 -8.46 -3.32
C VAL A 340 4.52 -9.15 -2.13
N GLU A 341 3.95 -10.28 -1.72
CA GLU A 341 4.57 -11.17 -0.74
C GLU A 341 5.22 -12.37 -1.45
N LEU A 342 6.36 -12.79 -0.92
CA LEU A 342 7.15 -13.92 -1.43
C LEU A 342 7.39 -14.91 -0.29
N LEU A 343 6.61 -15.99 -0.27
CA LEU A 343 6.65 -17.03 0.75
C LEU A 343 7.48 -18.22 0.30
N ASN A 344 8.13 -18.90 1.24
CA ASN A 344 8.91 -20.11 0.91
C ASN A 344 8.00 -21.35 0.78
N ASN A 345 6.93 -21.44 1.57
CA ASN A 345 6.05 -22.60 1.64
C ASN A 345 4.58 -22.17 1.82
N PHE A 346 3.64 -23.05 1.49
CA PHE A 346 2.20 -22.79 1.67
C PHE A 346 1.77 -22.66 3.13
N ASN A 347 2.42 -23.39 4.05
CA ASN A 347 2.24 -23.24 5.49
C ASN A 347 2.53 -21.82 6.02
N ASP A 348 3.29 -20.99 5.29
CA ASP A 348 3.59 -19.61 5.70
C ASP A 348 2.41 -18.65 5.42
N LEU A 349 1.39 -19.05 4.65
CA LEU A 349 0.30 -18.19 4.15
C LEU A 349 -0.56 -17.55 5.26
N ASP A 350 -1.00 -18.33 6.26
CA ASP A 350 -1.88 -17.85 7.34
C ASP A 350 -1.28 -16.65 8.10
N SER A 351 0.04 -16.53 8.10
CA SER A 351 0.76 -15.43 8.73
C SER A 351 0.50 -14.06 8.08
N LEU A 352 0.04 -14.01 6.82
CA LEU A 352 -0.29 -12.79 6.08
C LEU A 352 -1.70 -12.22 6.38
N LYS A 353 -2.55 -12.91 7.14
CA LYS A 353 -4.00 -12.60 7.20
C LYS A 353 -4.35 -11.19 7.68
N SER A 354 -3.68 -10.68 8.72
CA SER A 354 -3.86 -9.28 9.17
C SER A 354 -3.29 -8.26 8.18
N GLU A 355 -2.30 -8.65 7.36
CA GLU A 355 -1.69 -7.77 6.36
C GLU A 355 -2.59 -7.63 5.13
N ILE A 356 -3.18 -8.74 4.67
CA ILE A 356 -4.24 -8.78 3.65
C ILE A 356 -5.44 -7.93 4.07
N GLU A 357 -5.87 -8.07 5.32
CA GLU A 357 -6.90 -7.22 5.91
C GLU A 357 -6.48 -5.75 5.82
N GLN A 358 -5.33 -5.37 6.38
CA GLN A 358 -4.86 -3.98 6.40
C GLN A 358 -4.81 -3.35 5.01
N VAL A 359 -4.20 -4.02 4.02
CA VAL A 359 -4.08 -3.46 2.65
C VAL A 359 -5.44 -3.37 1.97
N SER A 360 -6.34 -4.33 2.20
CA SER A 360 -7.70 -4.30 1.66
C SER A 360 -8.56 -3.19 2.29
N CYS A 361 -8.46 -2.96 3.59
CA CYS A 361 -9.19 -1.89 4.29
C CYS A 361 -8.63 -0.49 3.98
N THR A 362 -7.33 -0.36 3.67
CA THR A 362 -6.67 0.93 3.42
C THR A 362 -6.55 1.31 1.94
N ALA A 363 -6.79 0.38 1.02
CA ALA A 363 -6.78 0.63 -0.41
C ALA A 363 -7.79 1.73 -0.82
N PRO A 364 -7.42 2.64 -1.75
CA PRO A 364 -8.27 3.76 -2.12
C PRO A 364 -9.46 3.30 -2.98
N VAL A 365 -10.59 4.02 -2.85
CA VAL A 365 -11.65 3.95 -3.86
C VAL A 365 -11.17 4.69 -5.11
N VAL A 366 -11.06 3.99 -6.23
CA VAL A 366 -10.64 4.61 -7.49
C VAL A 366 -11.85 5.20 -8.22
N LEU A 367 -11.82 6.51 -8.48
CA LEU A 367 -12.86 7.22 -9.22
C LEU A 367 -12.44 7.37 -10.68
N THR A 368 -13.22 6.77 -11.57
CA THR A 368 -13.08 6.82 -13.04
C THR A 368 -14.21 7.61 -13.68
N GLN A 369 -14.17 7.80 -15.01
CA GLN A 369 -15.14 8.64 -15.72
C GLN A 369 -16.49 7.93 -15.81
N ASN A 370 -17.44 8.32 -14.96
CA ASN A 370 -18.74 7.69 -14.88
C ASN A 370 -19.89 8.68 -15.17
N PRO A 371 -20.94 8.30 -15.93
CA PRO A 371 -22.13 9.13 -16.08
C PRO A 371 -22.90 9.30 -14.76
N THR A 372 -22.88 8.29 -13.89
CA THR A 372 -23.57 8.25 -12.59
C THR A 372 -22.69 8.86 -11.49
N ALA A 373 -23.32 9.45 -10.47
CA ALA A 373 -22.60 9.91 -9.28
C ALA A 373 -22.24 8.74 -8.36
N TYR A 374 -21.04 8.77 -7.79
CA TYR A 374 -20.61 7.86 -6.74
C TYR A 374 -21.29 8.28 -5.42
N THR A 375 -21.88 7.32 -4.69
CA THR A 375 -22.58 7.57 -3.42
C THR A 375 -21.78 6.98 -2.26
N PHE A 376 -21.57 7.76 -1.20
CA PHE A 376 -20.72 7.39 -0.08
C PHE A 376 -21.38 7.64 1.28
N PRO A 377 -21.15 6.78 2.28
CA PRO A 377 -21.64 6.99 3.64
C PRO A 377 -20.92 8.16 4.30
N CYS A 378 -21.65 8.94 5.09
CA CYS A 378 -21.12 10.17 5.68
C CYS A 378 -20.38 9.98 7.02
N GLY A 379 -19.98 11.07 7.67
CA GLY A 379 -19.31 11.07 8.97
C GLY A 379 -17.88 10.48 8.94
N SER A 380 -17.27 10.45 7.76
CA SER A 380 -16.15 9.57 7.45
C SER A 380 -15.16 10.22 6.49
N PRO A 381 -13.85 10.21 6.81
CA PRO A 381 -12.81 10.41 5.83
C PRO A 381 -12.80 9.24 4.84
N LEU A 382 -12.82 9.57 3.56
CA LEU A 382 -12.81 8.63 2.45
C LEU A 382 -11.61 8.96 1.56
N ASN A 383 -10.61 8.09 1.53
CA ASN A 383 -9.46 8.23 0.65
C ASN A 383 -9.82 7.71 -0.75
N VAL A 384 -9.62 8.55 -1.77
CA VAL A 384 -9.90 8.24 -3.18
C VAL A 384 -8.70 8.55 -4.06
N GLN A 385 -8.56 7.77 -5.12
CA GLN A 385 -7.63 8.07 -6.20
C GLN A 385 -8.45 8.48 -7.42
N VAL A 386 -8.17 9.63 -8.02
CA VAL A 386 -9.00 10.17 -9.11
C VAL A 386 -8.26 10.05 -10.45
N PHE A 387 -8.79 9.19 -11.33
CA PHE A 387 -8.21 8.73 -12.61
C PHE A 387 -6.76 8.19 -12.49
N PRO A 388 -6.54 6.86 -12.50
CA PRO A 388 -5.19 6.26 -12.44
C PRO A 388 -4.23 6.79 -13.51
N ASN A 389 -4.75 7.12 -14.69
CA ASN A 389 -4.02 7.80 -15.77
C ASN A 389 -4.76 9.07 -16.20
N VAL A 390 -4.63 10.14 -15.42
CA VAL A 390 -4.95 11.50 -15.91
C VAL A 390 -4.13 11.77 -17.18
N GLN A 391 -4.77 12.30 -18.22
CA GLN A 391 -4.07 12.76 -19.43
C GLN A 391 -3.40 14.11 -19.15
N ASP A 392 -2.14 14.27 -19.55
CA ASP A 392 -1.39 15.51 -19.32
C ASP A 392 -2.13 16.73 -19.92
N GLY A 393 -2.26 17.81 -19.13
CA GLY A 393 -3.00 19.01 -19.50
C GLY A 393 -4.53 18.92 -19.33
N SER A 394 -5.03 17.99 -18.51
CA SER A 394 -6.46 17.90 -18.18
C SER A 394 -6.86 18.77 -16.98
N THR A 395 -8.10 19.26 -17.00
CA THR A 395 -8.82 19.61 -15.76
C THR A 395 -9.53 18.38 -15.21
N VAL A 396 -9.44 18.17 -13.90
CA VAL A 396 -10.32 17.28 -13.14
C VAL A 396 -11.30 18.12 -12.34
N LYS A 397 -12.59 17.80 -12.49
CA LYS A 397 -13.70 18.49 -11.82
C LYS A 397 -14.46 17.51 -10.95
N VAL A 398 -14.59 17.86 -9.67
CA VAL A 398 -15.29 17.14 -8.61
C VAL A 398 -16.56 17.92 -8.26
N THR A 399 -17.70 17.39 -8.69
CA THR A 399 -19.02 18.00 -8.51
C THR A 399 -19.79 17.23 -7.45
N VAL A 400 -20.19 17.90 -6.38
CA VAL A 400 -21.06 17.32 -5.34
C VAL A 400 -22.52 17.49 -5.78
N THR A 401 -23.23 16.38 -5.96
CA THR A 401 -24.65 16.36 -6.34
C THR A 401 -25.59 16.24 -5.15
N GLU A 402 -25.13 15.68 -4.03
CA GLU A 402 -25.85 15.65 -2.75
C GLU A 402 -24.88 15.89 -1.58
N GLY A 403 -25.30 16.72 -0.62
CA GLY A 403 -24.55 16.99 0.60
C GLY A 403 -23.46 18.05 0.45
N THR A 404 -22.47 17.97 1.33
CA THR A 404 -21.30 18.88 1.41
C THR A 404 -20.08 18.09 1.85
N VAL A 405 -18.93 18.33 1.20
CA VAL A 405 -17.69 17.58 1.36
C VAL A 405 -16.51 18.55 1.48
N THR A 406 -15.73 18.43 2.55
CA THR A 406 -14.40 19.00 2.61
C THR A 406 -13.44 18.08 1.86
N ILE A 407 -12.84 18.57 0.79
CA ILE A 407 -11.82 17.85 0.03
C ILE A 407 -10.46 18.30 0.54
N TYR A 408 -9.71 17.35 1.09
CA TYR A 408 -8.26 17.47 1.25
C TYR A 408 -7.59 16.82 0.04
N GLY A 409 -6.44 17.35 -0.38
CA GLY A 409 -5.65 16.75 -1.45
C GLY A 409 -4.17 16.74 -1.12
N SER A 410 -3.49 15.81 -1.77
CA SER A 410 -2.04 15.66 -1.72
C SER A 410 -1.56 15.13 -3.07
N THR A 411 -0.38 15.58 -3.50
CA THR A 411 0.33 15.08 -4.67
C THR A 411 1.28 13.93 -4.34
N ASN A 412 1.40 13.61 -3.05
CA ASN A 412 1.97 12.38 -2.52
C ASN A 412 0.93 11.24 -2.50
N THR A 413 1.37 10.04 -2.10
CA THR A 413 0.58 8.79 -2.17
C THR A 413 -0.62 8.71 -1.23
N GLN A 414 -0.79 9.65 -0.29
CA GLN A 414 -1.97 9.73 0.57
C GLN A 414 -2.39 11.17 0.84
N ALA A 415 -3.66 11.48 0.55
CA ALA A 415 -4.30 12.70 1.03
C ALA A 415 -5.02 12.45 2.35
N SER A 416 -5.06 13.46 3.21
CA SER A 416 -5.74 13.42 4.51
C SER A 416 -5.80 14.83 5.10
N SER A 417 -6.49 14.99 6.23
CA SER A 417 -6.38 16.18 7.09
C SER A 417 -5.04 16.30 7.83
N VAL A 418 -4.08 15.39 7.59
CA VAL A 418 -2.74 15.37 8.18
C VAL A 418 -1.64 15.77 7.19
N PHE A 419 -1.85 15.61 5.89
CA PHE A 419 -0.88 15.98 4.84
C PHE A 419 -1.28 17.19 3.98
N ASN A 420 -2.48 17.74 4.19
CA ASN A 420 -3.21 18.65 3.30
C ASN A 420 -2.41 19.76 2.56
N GLU A 421 -1.83 19.40 1.41
CA GLU A 421 -1.29 20.36 0.43
C GLU A 421 -2.38 21.26 -0.16
N PHE A 422 -3.64 20.84 -0.09
CA PHE A 422 -4.77 21.77 -0.15
C PHE A 422 -5.97 21.28 0.65
N GLN A 423 -6.79 22.25 1.07
CA GLN A 423 -8.16 22.04 1.53
C GLN A 423 -9.09 22.93 0.69
N ARG A 424 -10.23 22.38 0.26
CA ARG A 424 -11.33 23.10 -0.39
C ARG A 424 -12.67 22.53 0.08
N LEU A 425 -13.71 23.37 0.10
CA LEU A 425 -15.08 22.93 0.37
C LEU A 425 -15.82 22.76 -0.97
N ALA A 426 -16.31 21.55 -1.23
CA ALA A 426 -17.16 21.25 -2.37
C ALA A 426 -18.61 21.00 -1.89
N ALA A 427 -19.58 21.55 -2.61
CA ALA A 427 -21.00 21.45 -2.29
C ALA A 427 -21.85 21.57 -3.56
N ILE A 428 -23.16 21.37 -3.43
CA ILE A 428 -24.13 21.69 -4.49
C ILE A 428 -23.93 23.16 -4.92
N ASN A 429 -23.90 23.41 -6.23
CA ASN A 429 -23.55 24.70 -6.87
C ASN A 429 -22.12 25.24 -6.61
N ARG A 430 -21.27 24.52 -5.86
CA ARG A 430 -19.86 24.87 -5.61
C ARG A 430 -18.97 23.65 -5.83
N SER A 431 -18.82 23.27 -7.10
CA SER A 431 -17.86 22.25 -7.52
C SER A 431 -16.43 22.67 -7.22
N MET A 432 -15.54 21.69 -7.07
CA MET A 432 -14.10 21.93 -7.08
C MET A 432 -13.53 21.49 -8.43
N SER A 433 -12.67 22.31 -9.04
CA SER A 433 -11.93 21.93 -10.25
C SER A 433 -10.46 22.26 -10.07
N PHE A 434 -9.58 21.44 -10.63
CA PHE A 434 -8.13 21.63 -10.59
C PHE A 434 -7.46 21.14 -11.87
N TYR A 435 -6.37 21.80 -12.25
CA TYR A 435 -5.62 21.51 -13.47
C TYR A 435 -4.40 20.64 -13.19
N ILE A 436 -4.05 19.76 -14.12
CA ILE A 436 -3.03 18.73 -13.91
C ILE A 436 -2.04 18.72 -15.07
N LYS A 437 -0.76 18.85 -14.73
CA LYS A 437 0.37 18.87 -15.66
C LYS A 437 1.47 17.91 -15.20
N GLY A 438 1.90 17.05 -16.11
CA GLY A 438 2.71 15.87 -15.81
C GLY A 438 1.87 14.63 -15.50
N LYS A 439 2.49 13.46 -15.59
CA LYS A 439 1.85 12.15 -15.44
C LYS A 439 1.88 11.64 -13.98
N ASN A 440 1.08 12.23 -13.11
CA ASN A 440 0.90 11.75 -11.73
C ASN A 440 -0.58 11.55 -11.42
N ALA A 441 -0.94 10.41 -10.82
CA ALA A 441 -2.25 10.21 -10.21
C ALA A 441 -2.38 11.08 -8.96
N ILE A 442 -3.60 11.52 -8.64
CA ILE A 442 -3.86 12.41 -7.51
C ILE A 442 -4.69 11.72 -6.44
N SER A 443 -4.16 11.74 -5.23
CA SER A 443 -4.80 11.33 -4.00
C SER A 443 -5.71 12.47 -3.51
N LEU A 444 -6.98 12.19 -3.25
CA LEU A 444 -7.88 13.08 -2.52
C LEU A 444 -8.44 12.36 -1.29
N SER A 445 -8.84 13.12 -0.27
CA SER A 445 -9.55 12.60 0.88
C SER A 445 -10.81 13.43 1.12
N PHE A 446 -11.95 12.79 0.99
CA PHE A 446 -13.28 13.37 1.11
C PHE A 446 -13.76 13.23 2.55
N VAL A 447 -13.92 14.35 3.25
CA VAL A 447 -14.47 14.41 4.62
C VAL A 447 -15.82 15.11 4.55
N SER A 448 -16.88 14.33 4.68
CA SER A 448 -18.25 14.83 4.82
C SER A 448 -18.49 15.45 6.21
N ASN A 449 -19.64 16.10 6.39
CA ASN A 449 -20.06 16.61 7.70
C ASN A 449 -20.02 15.51 8.79
N LEU A 450 -19.73 15.91 10.04
CA LEU A 450 -19.56 15.00 11.19
C LEU A 450 -20.74 14.03 11.37
N PRO A 451 -20.52 12.81 11.89
CA PRO A 451 -21.58 11.80 12.05
C PRO A 451 -22.82 12.31 12.77
N THR A 452 -22.63 13.17 13.78
CA THR A 452 -23.69 13.72 14.64
C THR A 452 -24.51 14.85 13.99
N SER A 453 -24.08 15.40 12.86
CA SER A 453 -24.83 16.42 12.10
C SER A 453 -25.20 16.00 10.68
N CYS A 454 -24.74 14.82 10.24
CA CYS A 454 -25.14 14.21 8.99
C CYS A 454 -26.60 13.70 9.02
N LYS A 455 -27.30 13.79 7.88
CA LYS A 455 -28.67 13.25 7.68
C LYS A 455 -28.82 12.30 6.48
N SER A 456 -27.90 12.33 5.51
CA SER A 456 -27.92 11.46 4.34
C SER A 456 -26.50 11.22 3.80
N ASN A 457 -26.36 10.19 2.97
CA ASN A 457 -25.13 9.92 2.21
C ASN A 457 -24.78 11.11 1.31
N PHE A 458 -23.50 11.26 0.96
CA PHE A 458 -23.07 12.29 0.02
C PHE A 458 -22.81 11.70 -1.37
N GLN A 459 -23.05 12.49 -2.40
CA GLN A 459 -22.88 12.07 -3.80
C GLN A 459 -21.88 12.94 -4.54
N VAL A 460 -20.95 12.30 -5.24
CA VAL A 460 -19.85 12.96 -5.97
C VAL A 460 -19.77 12.43 -7.40
N LYS A 461 -19.73 13.33 -8.37
CA LYS A 461 -19.39 13.03 -9.76
C LYS A 461 -18.02 13.61 -10.10
N VAL A 462 -17.12 12.77 -10.60
CA VAL A 462 -15.83 13.21 -11.17
C VAL A 462 -15.92 13.25 -12.69
N THR A 463 -15.35 14.29 -13.29
CA THR A 463 -15.24 14.43 -14.74
C THR A 463 -13.86 14.95 -15.10
N GLN A 464 -13.20 14.29 -16.06
CA GLN A 464 -12.01 14.79 -16.72
C GLN A 464 -12.43 15.61 -17.94
N GLY A 465 -11.80 16.74 -18.17
CA GLY A 465 -12.02 17.60 -19.33
C GLY A 465 -10.71 18.13 -19.91
N ALA A 466 -10.70 18.39 -21.22
CA ALA A 466 -9.62 19.12 -21.86
C ALA A 466 -9.72 20.63 -21.55
N ASN A 467 -8.57 21.28 -21.48
CA ASN A 467 -8.39 22.71 -21.14
C ASN A 467 -8.67 23.07 -19.67
N LEU A 468 -8.12 24.20 -19.25
CA LEU A 468 -8.48 24.84 -17.99
C LEU A 468 -9.91 25.40 -18.06
N THR A 469 -10.68 25.22 -16.98
CA THR A 469 -11.99 25.88 -16.79
C THR A 469 -11.89 27.08 -15.82
N PRO A 470 -12.77 28.10 -15.89
CA PRO A 470 -12.70 29.26 -15.01
C PRO A 470 -12.75 28.93 -13.51
N ASP A 471 -13.45 27.85 -13.12
CA ASP A 471 -13.48 27.37 -11.74
C ASP A 471 -12.21 26.63 -11.29
N SER A 472 -11.29 26.31 -12.21
CA SER A 472 -9.93 25.83 -11.90
C SER A 472 -8.90 26.96 -11.65
N GLN A 473 -9.24 28.24 -11.85
CA GLN A 473 -8.28 29.36 -11.73
C GLN A 473 -7.54 29.44 -10.37
N ALA A 474 -8.08 28.80 -9.33
CA ALA A 474 -7.53 28.79 -7.96
C ALA A 474 -6.73 27.54 -7.57
N LEU A 475 -6.48 26.58 -8.48
CA LEU A 475 -5.63 25.41 -8.17
C LEU A 475 -5.05 24.69 -9.42
N CYS A 476 -3.72 24.67 -9.51
CA CYS A 476 -2.96 23.92 -10.50
C CYS A 476 -1.99 22.97 -9.80
N ILE A 477 -1.86 21.75 -10.34
CA ILE A 477 -0.92 20.71 -9.92
C ILE A 477 0.04 20.50 -11.07
N GLU A 478 1.30 20.92 -10.90
CA GLU A 478 2.35 20.75 -11.89
C GLU A 478 3.53 20.01 -11.26
N ASN A 479 3.97 18.89 -11.84
CA ASN A 479 5.10 18.09 -11.35
C ASN A 479 4.99 17.70 -9.85
N SER A 480 3.79 17.32 -9.40
CA SER A 480 3.47 17.11 -7.97
C SER A 480 3.79 18.31 -7.06
N ILE A 481 3.55 19.52 -7.55
CA ILE A 481 3.51 20.73 -6.72
C ILE A 481 2.14 21.39 -6.88
N VAL A 482 1.41 21.47 -5.78
CA VAL A 482 0.17 22.24 -5.65
C VAL A 482 0.51 23.72 -5.59
N LYS A 483 -0.12 24.53 -6.45
CA LYS A 483 0.04 25.98 -6.47
C LYS A 483 -1.20 26.68 -7.03
N ASN A 484 -1.29 28.00 -6.85
CA ASN A 484 -2.20 28.81 -7.66
C ASN A 484 -1.76 28.72 -9.13
N CYS A 485 -2.72 28.68 -10.05
CA CYS A 485 -2.42 28.66 -11.48
C CYS A 485 -1.69 29.93 -11.91
N SER A 486 -0.54 29.79 -12.57
CA SER A 486 0.15 30.94 -13.18
C SER A 486 -0.54 31.32 -14.49
N THR A 487 -0.41 32.57 -14.93
CA THR A 487 -1.04 33.04 -16.17
C THR A 487 -0.63 32.24 -17.41
N THR A 488 0.61 31.74 -17.46
CA THR A 488 1.08 30.83 -18.52
C THR A 488 0.57 29.39 -18.34
N THR A 489 0.19 28.97 -17.12
CA THR A 489 -0.56 27.72 -16.91
C THR A 489 -2.01 27.84 -17.39
N LEU A 490 -2.64 29.03 -17.26
CA LEU A 490 -4.03 29.25 -17.67
C LEU A 490 -4.27 29.05 -19.19
N PHE A 491 -3.26 29.37 -20.02
CA PHE A 491 -3.37 29.42 -21.48
C PHE A 491 -2.49 28.38 -22.18
N HIS A 492 -2.72 27.10 -21.88
CA HIS A 492 -1.79 26.00 -22.12
C HIS A 492 -1.52 25.65 -23.61
N SER A 493 -0.74 26.50 -24.29
CA SER A 493 -0.28 26.42 -25.70
C SER A 493 -1.42 26.55 -26.75
N PRO A 494 -1.29 27.39 -27.79
CA PRO A 494 -0.08 27.97 -28.39
C PRO A 494 -0.07 29.51 -28.43
N PHE A 495 -0.80 30.15 -27.50
CA PHE A 495 -1.12 31.59 -27.55
C PHE A 495 0.12 32.48 -27.41
N LEU A 496 0.33 33.40 -28.36
CA LEU A 496 1.38 34.42 -28.23
C LEU A 496 0.93 35.50 -27.24
N ILE A 497 1.52 35.50 -26.05
CA ILE A 497 1.25 36.50 -25.01
C ILE A 497 2.26 37.64 -25.12
N MET A 498 1.78 38.88 -25.17
CA MET A 498 2.59 40.09 -25.20
C MET A 498 2.15 41.09 -24.13
N ALA A 499 3.11 41.88 -23.63
CA ALA A 499 2.78 43.10 -22.88
C ALA A 499 2.01 44.08 -23.80
N PRO A 500 1.05 44.85 -23.27
CA PRO A 500 0.36 45.87 -24.05
C PRO A 500 1.35 46.94 -24.56
N VAL A 501 1.09 47.47 -25.76
CA VAL A 501 1.89 48.56 -26.32
C VAL A 501 1.78 49.83 -25.46
N PRO A 502 2.84 50.67 -25.38
CA PRO A 502 2.76 51.95 -24.68
C PRO A 502 1.59 52.81 -25.19
N GLY A 503 0.78 53.34 -24.27
CA GLY A 503 -0.45 54.08 -24.60
C GLY A 503 -1.72 53.22 -24.76
N PHE A 504 -1.64 51.90 -24.53
CA PHE A 504 -2.82 51.04 -24.52
C PHE A 504 -3.75 51.35 -23.32
N ASN A 505 -5.02 51.69 -23.60
CA ASN A 505 -6.06 51.90 -22.58
C ASN A 505 -6.49 50.55 -21.96
N SER A 506 -5.79 50.15 -20.90
CA SER A 506 -6.08 48.94 -20.13
C SER A 506 -7.46 48.98 -19.44
N PRO A 507 -8.35 47.99 -19.66
CA PRO A 507 -9.55 47.81 -18.85
C PRO A 507 -9.28 47.17 -17.48
N CYS A 508 -8.05 46.71 -17.23
CA CYS A 508 -7.70 45.91 -16.06
C CYS A 508 -7.37 46.73 -14.81
N SER A 509 -7.09 48.02 -14.96
CA SER A 509 -6.66 48.93 -13.89
C SER A 509 -7.68 49.12 -12.76
N SER A 510 -8.94 48.72 -12.97
CA SER A 510 -10.03 48.76 -11.99
C SER A 510 -10.44 47.40 -11.43
N LEU A 511 -9.71 46.31 -11.75
CA LEU A 511 -10.14 44.92 -11.50
C LEU A 511 -9.24 44.15 -10.53
N ILE A 512 -8.60 44.86 -9.59
CA ILE A 512 -7.75 44.26 -8.57
C ILE A 512 -8.57 43.24 -7.74
N GLY A 513 -8.09 42.01 -7.63
CA GLY A 513 -8.76 40.87 -7.01
C GLY A 513 -9.65 40.03 -7.94
N HIS A 514 -9.80 40.40 -9.22
CA HIS A 514 -10.68 39.70 -10.17
C HIS A 514 -10.01 39.43 -11.52
N VAL A 515 -9.88 38.15 -11.88
CA VAL A 515 -9.43 37.72 -13.21
C VAL A 515 -10.57 37.90 -14.22
N GLN A 516 -10.31 38.59 -15.34
CA GLN A 516 -11.32 38.90 -16.35
C GLN A 516 -10.73 38.97 -17.77
N ILE A 517 -11.58 38.71 -18.78
CA ILE A 517 -11.19 38.69 -20.20
C ILE A 517 -12.04 39.69 -20.99
N PHE A 518 -11.41 40.48 -21.86
CA PHE A 518 -12.09 41.45 -22.74
C PHE A 518 -11.68 41.24 -24.22
N PRO A 519 -12.59 41.45 -25.20
CA PRO A 519 -12.25 41.38 -26.62
C PRO A 519 -11.32 42.54 -27.04
N TYR A 520 -10.26 42.24 -27.79
CA TYR A 520 -9.30 43.22 -28.30
C TYR A 520 -9.85 43.97 -29.53
N ARG A 521 -10.87 44.81 -29.35
CA ARG A 521 -11.52 45.48 -30.50
C ARG A 521 -10.53 46.37 -31.28
N PRO A 522 -10.54 46.35 -32.62
CA PRO A 522 -11.49 45.65 -33.50
C PRO A 522 -11.08 44.21 -33.91
N ILE A 523 -9.91 43.71 -33.48
CA ILE A 523 -9.31 42.49 -34.03
C ILE A 523 -9.72 41.25 -33.22
N ASN A 524 -10.28 40.24 -33.88
CA ASN A 524 -10.75 39.01 -33.25
C ASN A 524 -9.71 37.88 -33.23
N ASP A 525 -8.48 38.09 -33.68
CA ASP A 525 -7.38 37.12 -33.57
C ASP A 525 -6.70 37.13 -32.18
N ARG A 526 -7.13 38.01 -31.27
CA ARG A 526 -6.54 38.17 -29.93
C ARG A 526 -7.55 38.73 -28.92
N PHE A 527 -7.21 38.63 -27.64
CA PHE A 527 -7.99 39.16 -26.53
C PHE A 527 -7.10 39.83 -25.47
N ILE A 528 -7.73 40.55 -24.55
CA ILE A 528 -7.11 41.19 -23.39
C ILE A 528 -7.40 40.30 -22.18
N TYR A 529 -6.35 39.88 -21.48
CA TYR A 529 -6.44 39.20 -20.21
C TYR A 529 -6.05 40.14 -19.07
N CYS A 530 -6.86 40.20 -18.02
CA CYS A 530 -6.59 40.91 -16.78
C CYS A 530 -6.23 39.91 -15.68
N ASP A 531 -5.07 40.10 -15.04
CA ASP A 531 -4.70 39.32 -13.85
C ASP A 531 -5.33 39.87 -12.55
N ASP A 532 -5.16 39.12 -11.46
CA ASP A 532 -5.67 39.45 -10.12
C ASP A 532 -5.05 40.72 -9.50
N LYS A 533 -4.04 41.31 -10.15
CA LYS A 533 -3.32 42.52 -9.73
C LYS A 533 -3.63 43.72 -10.63
N GLY A 534 -4.51 43.56 -11.62
CA GLY A 534 -4.92 44.60 -12.57
C GLY A 534 -3.96 44.80 -13.74
N ASN A 535 -2.97 43.92 -13.95
CA ASN A 535 -2.11 43.95 -15.13
C ASN A 535 -2.89 43.46 -16.36
N ALA A 536 -2.69 44.14 -17.50
CA ALA A 536 -3.22 43.70 -18.78
C ALA A 536 -2.17 42.93 -19.58
N PHE A 537 -2.61 41.91 -20.30
CA PHE A 537 -1.82 41.13 -21.25
C PHE A 537 -2.61 40.99 -22.56
N VAL A 538 -1.94 41.07 -23.71
CA VAL A 538 -2.54 40.81 -25.03
C VAL A 538 -2.23 39.37 -25.42
N VAL A 539 -3.26 38.57 -25.63
CA VAL A 539 -3.17 37.12 -25.85
C VAL A 539 -3.70 36.79 -27.24
N HIS A 540 -2.83 36.40 -28.16
CA HIS A 540 -3.22 36.02 -29.52
C HIS A 540 -3.71 34.58 -29.56
N CYS A 541 -4.80 34.33 -30.28
CA CYS A 541 -5.28 33.00 -30.60
C CYS A 541 -4.22 32.17 -31.37
N PRO A 542 -4.38 30.83 -31.45
CA PRO A 542 -3.67 30.02 -32.44
C PRO A 542 -3.78 30.58 -33.87
N LEU A 543 -2.87 30.17 -34.76
CA LEU A 543 -3.11 30.30 -36.20
C LEU A 543 -4.47 29.69 -36.55
N ASP A 544 -5.19 30.36 -37.46
CA ASP A 544 -6.52 29.98 -37.94
C ASP A 544 -7.62 29.91 -36.85
N PHE A 545 -7.45 30.56 -35.70
CA PHE A 545 -8.46 30.66 -34.63
C PHE A 545 -8.86 32.12 -34.34
N VAL A 546 -10.12 32.32 -33.93
CA VAL A 546 -10.69 33.63 -33.58
C VAL A 546 -11.35 33.63 -32.20
N TYR A 547 -11.11 34.69 -31.42
CA TYR A 547 -11.71 34.94 -30.11
C TYR A 547 -13.16 35.37 -30.23
N ILE A 548 -14.06 34.65 -29.56
CA ILE A 548 -15.50 34.95 -29.54
C ILE A 548 -15.92 35.32 -28.12
N ALA A 549 -16.28 36.59 -27.93
CA ALA A 549 -16.56 37.17 -26.61
C ALA A 549 -17.72 36.50 -25.86
N SER A 550 -18.70 35.89 -26.56
CA SER A 550 -19.81 35.14 -25.93
C SER A 550 -19.40 33.77 -25.38
N TYR A 551 -18.28 33.21 -25.85
CA TYR A 551 -17.71 31.95 -25.35
C TYR A 551 -16.44 32.16 -24.51
N GLN A 552 -15.96 33.41 -24.43
CA GLN A 552 -14.72 33.83 -23.74
C GLN A 552 -13.47 33.01 -24.11
N THR A 553 -13.43 32.45 -25.32
CA THR A 553 -12.33 31.61 -25.81
C THR A 553 -12.09 31.81 -27.31
N CYS A 554 -10.95 31.30 -27.82
CA CYS A 554 -10.68 31.21 -29.24
C CYS A 554 -11.25 29.90 -29.83
N VAL A 555 -11.87 29.98 -31.01
CA VAL A 555 -12.44 28.84 -31.75
C VAL A 555 -11.85 28.78 -33.16
N PRO A 556 -11.84 27.61 -33.83
CA PRO A 556 -11.39 27.49 -35.21
C PRO A 556 -12.15 28.45 -36.14
N GLY A 557 -11.42 29.22 -36.95
CA GLY A 557 -11.98 30.16 -37.92
C GLY A 557 -12.80 29.49 -39.03
N SER A 558 -12.60 28.19 -39.26
CA SER A 558 -13.45 27.37 -40.13
C SER A 558 -14.90 27.21 -39.65
N LEU A 559 -15.19 27.49 -38.36
CA LEU A 559 -16.55 27.59 -37.83
C LEU A 559 -17.17 29.00 -38.03
N TYR A 560 -16.38 29.98 -38.49
CA TYR A 560 -16.83 31.36 -38.74
C TYR A 560 -17.39 31.50 -40.17
N VAL A 561 -18.43 30.72 -40.48
CA VAL A 561 -19.13 30.82 -41.78
C VAL A 561 -20.04 32.03 -41.77
N ALA A 562 -19.56 33.15 -42.34
CA ALA A 562 -20.46 34.14 -42.93
C ALA A 562 -21.22 33.49 -44.08
N THR A 563 -22.54 33.68 -44.15
CA THR A 563 -23.43 32.91 -45.03
C THR A 563 -23.28 33.27 -46.51
N THR A 564 -22.44 32.52 -47.23
CA THR A 564 -22.46 32.42 -48.71
C THR A 564 -22.12 31.00 -49.16
N THR A 565 -22.85 30.50 -50.15
CA THR A 565 -22.74 29.16 -50.74
C THR A 565 -21.67 29.07 -51.83
N THR A 566 -20.95 27.94 -51.93
CA THR A 566 -20.98 27.08 -53.15
C THR A 566 -20.32 25.70 -52.97
N THR A 567 -20.78 24.75 -53.79
CA THR A 567 -20.43 23.32 -53.89
C THR A 567 -19.05 23.06 -54.51
N THR A 568 -18.36 21.96 -54.15
CA THR A 568 -17.92 20.87 -55.08
C THR A 568 -17.23 19.69 -54.36
N THR A 569 -17.05 18.58 -55.07
CA THR A 569 -16.63 17.23 -54.60
C THR A 569 -15.13 16.92 -54.80
N PRO A 570 -14.57 15.87 -54.15
CA PRO A 570 -13.11 15.61 -54.10
C PRO A 570 -12.55 14.80 -55.28
N VAL A 571 -11.21 14.73 -55.37
CA VAL A 571 -10.42 13.95 -56.35
C VAL A 571 -9.34 13.12 -55.63
N VAL A 572 -8.98 11.97 -56.19
CA VAL A 572 -8.03 10.98 -55.66
C VAL A 572 -6.77 10.89 -56.54
N THR A 573 -5.60 10.65 -55.95
CA THR A 573 -4.38 10.22 -56.66
C THR A 573 -3.52 9.25 -55.83
N GLN A 574 -2.69 8.45 -56.51
CA GLN A 574 -1.86 7.36 -55.94
C GLN A 574 -0.38 7.49 -56.35
N SER A 575 0.52 6.85 -55.61
CA SER A 575 1.87 6.37 -56.05
C SER A 575 2.32 5.27 -55.06
N THR A 576 2.84 4.07 -55.37
CA THR A 576 3.94 3.59 -56.26
C THR A 576 5.34 4.10 -55.86
N ALA A 577 6.45 3.35 -55.77
CA ALA A 577 6.79 1.90 -55.68
C ALA A 577 8.26 1.80 -55.10
N ARG A 578 9.05 0.70 -55.00
CA ARG A 578 9.04 -0.73 -55.45
C ARG A 578 10.10 -1.57 -54.63
N THR A 579 10.10 -2.90 -54.80
CA THR A 579 11.16 -3.97 -54.64
C THR A 579 12.62 -3.62 -54.27
N THR A 580 13.45 -4.48 -53.62
CA THR A 580 13.82 -5.91 -53.94
C THR A 580 14.30 -6.77 -52.72
N ARG A 581 14.65 -8.06 -52.96
CA ARG A 581 15.23 -9.06 -52.02
C ARG A 581 16.25 -9.96 -52.76
N PRO A 582 17.30 -10.52 -52.12
CA PRO A 582 17.48 -11.99 -52.08
C PRO A 582 17.99 -12.55 -50.72
N THR A 583 18.46 -13.80 -50.67
CA THR A 583 18.56 -14.65 -49.44
C THR A 583 19.98 -15.22 -49.14
N PRO A 584 20.18 -16.36 -48.43
CA PRO A 584 20.72 -16.46 -47.06
C PRO A 584 22.13 -17.12 -46.97
N PRO A 585 22.64 -17.45 -45.75
CA PRO A 585 22.84 -18.89 -45.48
C PRO A 585 22.73 -19.39 -44.00
N THR A 586 22.29 -20.66 -43.90
CA THR A 586 22.70 -21.84 -43.10
C THR A 586 23.47 -21.77 -41.76
N THR A 587 23.20 -22.79 -40.92
CA THR A 587 23.72 -23.13 -39.57
C THR A 587 25.04 -23.92 -39.52
N THR A 588 25.76 -23.83 -38.38
CA THR A 588 26.66 -24.88 -37.82
C THR A 588 26.75 -24.75 -36.28
N ALA A 589 27.28 -25.78 -35.58
CA ALA A 589 27.33 -25.87 -34.11
C ALA A 589 28.59 -26.62 -33.60
N ALA A 590 28.69 -26.80 -32.26
CA ALA A 590 29.76 -27.49 -31.50
C ALA A 590 31.09 -26.69 -31.33
N PRO A 591 31.96 -26.99 -30.34
CA PRO A 591 31.94 -28.15 -29.41
C PRO A 591 31.87 -27.82 -27.90
N VAL A 592 31.75 -28.89 -27.10
CA VAL A 592 31.88 -28.89 -25.63
C VAL A 592 33.34 -29.17 -25.23
N THR A 593 33.81 -28.54 -24.15
CA THR A 593 35.09 -28.86 -23.47
C THR A 593 34.84 -29.31 -22.03
N ILE A 594 35.69 -30.21 -21.51
CA ILE A 594 35.54 -30.89 -20.22
C ILE A 594 36.91 -30.96 -19.53
N SER A 595 36.93 -30.96 -18.18
CA SER A 595 38.08 -31.20 -17.29
C SER A 595 38.97 -29.98 -16.99
N PRO A 596 39.71 -29.96 -15.85
CA PRO A 596 39.85 -31.00 -14.82
C PRO A 596 39.34 -30.59 -13.42
N SER A 597 39.18 -31.58 -12.54
CA SER A 597 39.01 -31.33 -11.09
C SER A 597 40.37 -31.09 -10.43
N PRO A 598 40.54 -30.03 -9.61
CA PRO A 598 41.67 -29.89 -8.70
C PRO A 598 41.42 -30.64 -7.38
N SER A 599 42.50 -30.91 -6.64
CA SER A 599 42.51 -31.42 -5.27
C SER A 599 43.90 -31.18 -4.66
N PRO A 600 44.06 -31.00 -3.34
CA PRO A 600 43.23 -30.25 -2.41
C PRO A 600 44.01 -29.04 -1.81
N GLY A 601 43.33 -28.12 -1.12
CA GLY A 601 44.01 -27.19 -0.19
C GLY A 601 43.81 -25.68 -0.37
N THR A 602 42.96 -25.22 -1.29
CA THR A 602 42.56 -23.80 -1.40
C THR A 602 41.04 -23.64 -1.29
N VAL A 603 40.59 -22.77 -0.39
CA VAL A 603 39.18 -22.37 -0.31
C VAL A 603 38.86 -21.48 -1.51
N GLN A 604 38.19 -22.05 -2.50
CA GLN A 604 37.70 -21.32 -3.67
C GLN A 604 36.69 -20.26 -3.21
N ASN A 605 36.90 -19.00 -3.59
CA ASN A 605 35.95 -17.92 -3.30
C ASN A 605 34.61 -18.19 -4.00
N PRO A 606 33.50 -18.40 -3.27
CA PRO A 606 32.19 -18.72 -3.87
C PRO A 606 31.45 -17.46 -4.36
N CYS A 607 31.93 -16.26 -4.05
CA CYS A 607 31.36 -14.97 -4.41
C CYS A 607 31.60 -14.61 -5.89
N THR A 608 31.21 -15.51 -6.79
CA THR A 608 31.25 -15.28 -8.23
C THR A 608 30.16 -14.27 -8.64
N PRO A 609 30.34 -13.51 -9.73
CA PRO A 609 29.29 -12.62 -10.24
C PRO A 609 27.99 -13.37 -10.54
N GLU A 610 28.07 -14.60 -11.02
CA GLU A 610 26.91 -15.46 -11.30
C GLU A 610 26.13 -15.82 -10.01
N ASN A 611 26.82 -16.19 -8.93
CA ASN A 611 26.16 -16.46 -7.65
C ASN A 611 25.51 -15.21 -7.06
N ILE A 612 26.18 -14.05 -7.14
CA ILE A 612 25.67 -12.77 -6.63
C ILE A 612 24.47 -12.28 -7.46
N ILE A 613 24.49 -12.44 -8.78
CA ILE A 613 23.36 -12.12 -9.66
C ILE A 613 22.15 -13.02 -9.36
N ASN A 614 22.38 -14.29 -9.01
CA ASN A 614 21.34 -15.22 -8.55
C ASN A 614 21.04 -15.11 -7.04
N ASN A 615 21.48 -14.03 -6.38
CA ASN A 615 21.23 -13.71 -4.96
C ASN A 615 21.74 -14.76 -3.94
N HIS A 616 22.66 -15.65 -4.35
CA HIS A 616 23.36 -16.57 -3.45
C HIS A 616 24.49 -15.82 -2.73
N MET A 617 24.15 -15.16 -1.62
CA MET A 617 25.04 -14.25 -0.89
C MET A 617 25.82 -14.91 0.26
N PHE A 618 25.46 -16.14 0.65
CA PHE A 618 26.08 -16.85 1.78
C PHE A 618 26.39 -18.31 1.45
N PHE A 619 27.55 -18.79 1.91
CA PHE A 619 28.09 -20.13 1.63
C PHE A 619 28.71 -20.77 2.88
N PRO A 620 28.74 -22.11 3.00
CA PRO A 620 29.36 -22.76 4.15
C PRO A 620 30.88 -22.62 4.05
N TYR A 621 31.58 -22.36 5.17
CA TYR A 621 33.04 -22.34 5.14
C TYR A 621 33.59 -23.77 5.08
N PRO A 622 34.43 -24.13 4.10
CA PRO A 622 34.94 -25.50 3.99
C PRO A 622 35.74 -25.93 5.23
N GLY A 623 35.29 -26.99 5.89
CA GLY A 623 35.97 -27.58 7.05
C GLY A 623 35.72 -26.90 8.41
N ASN A 624 34.91 -25.85 8.49
CA ASN A 624 34.47 -25.28 9.77
C ASN A 624 32.95 -25.04 9.74
N ASN A 625 32.19 -25.90 10.41
CA ASN A 625 30.73 -25.79 10.50
C ASN A 625 30.27 -24.60 11.37
N GLN A 626 31.14 -23.98 12.17
CA GLN A 626 30.85 -22.73 12.88
C GLN A 626 31.22 -21.48 12.08
N ALA A 627 31.57 -21.61 10.79
CA ALA A 627 31.91 -20.48 9.93
C ALA A 627 31.15 -20.51 8.60
N TYR A 628 30.96 -19.31 8.05
CA TYR A 628 30.35 -19.10 6.74
C TYR A 628 31.06 -17.99 5.97
N ILE A 629 30.82 -17.93 4.67
CA ILE A 629 31.36 -16.92 3.77
C ILE A 629 30.20 -16.02 3.35
N GLU A 630 30.28 -14.74 3.68
CA GLU A 630 29.38 -13.68 3.23
C GLU A 630 30.00 -12.97 2.02
N CYS A 631 29.18 -12.72 0.99
CA CYS A 631 29.58 -12.06 -0.25
C CYS A 631 29.04 -10.62 -0.31
N TYR A 632 29.88 -9.66 -0.75
CA TYR A 632 29.44 -8.29 -0.97
C TYR A 632 29.41 -7.91 -2.46
N ASN A 633 28.32 -7.24 -2.85
CA ASN A 633 27.97 -6.96 -4.25
C ASN A 633 29.00 -6.05 -4.96
N LEU A 634 29.74 -5.23 -4.22
CA LEU A 634 30.93 -4.51 -4.70
C LEU A 634 32.04 -4.54 -3.62
N PRO A 635 33.31 -4.86 -3.94
CA PRO A 635 33.85 -5.34 -5.21
C PRO A 635 34.02 -6.89 -5.21
N TYR A 636 32.92 -7.64 -5.09
CA TYR A 636 32.91 -9.12 -5.09
C TYR A 636 33.78 -9.78 -3.99
N VAL A 637 33.89 -9.12 -2.84
CA VAL A 637 34.72 -9.56 -1.70
C VAL A 637 33.97 -10.59 -0.86
N ALA A 638 34.67 -11.67 -0.54
CA ALA A 638 34.27 -12.65 0.48
C ALA A 638 34.75 -12.22 1.88
N SER A 639 33.87 -12.30 2.87
CA SER A 639 34.22 -12.17 4.29
C SER A 639 33.84 -13.46 5.01
N VAL A 640 34.83 -14.10 5.66
CA VAL A 640 34.54 -15.21 6.57
C VAL A 640 33.94 -14.65 7.85
N LYS A 641 32.81 -15.22 8.27
CA LYS A 641 32.13 -14.95 9.53
C LYS A 641 32.16 -16.19 10.41
N LEU A 642 32.18 -15.98 11.71
CA LEU A 642 31.96 -17.02 12.71
C LEU A 642 30.53 -16.90 13.24
N CYS A 643 29.90 -18.04 13.46
CA CYS A 643 28.67 -18.14 14.23
C CYS A 643 28.93 -17.84 15.71
N PRO A 644 27.89 -17.48 16.49
CA PRO A 644 27.99 -17.39 17.95
C PRO A 644 28.41 -18.73 18.57
N GLU A 645 28.91 -18.71 19.80
CA GLU A 645 29.26 -19.94 20.53
C GLU A 645 28.06 -20.91 20.58
N HIS A 646 28.35 -22.21 20.51
CA HIS A 646 27.36 -23.29 20.40
C HIS A 646 26.39 -23.19 19.21
N HIS A 647 26.74 -22.45 18.15
CA HIS A 647 25.98 -22.45 16.89
C HIS A 647 26.83 -22.98 15.71
N TYR A 648 26.15 -23.57 14.73
CA TYR A 648 26.71 -24.01 13.45
C TYR A 648 25.95 -23.36 12.29
N TRP A 649 26.65 -23.04 11.21
CA TRP A 649 26.07 -22.52 9.98
C TRP A 649 25.23 -23.60 9.27
N SER A 650 23.99 -23.26 8.95
CA SER A 650 23.08 -24.12 8.21
C SER A 650 22.76 -23.52 6.84
N GLN A 651 23.42 -24.03 5.79
CA GLN A 651 23.24 -23.57 4.41
C GLN A 651 21.78 -23.70 3.91
N LYS A 652 20.96 -24.58 4.51
CA LYS A 652 19.53 -24.72 4.18
C LYS A 652 18.70 -23.50 4.61
N TYR A 653 19.08 -22.85 5.72
CA TYR A 653 18.33 -21.73 6.32
C TYR A 653 19.11 -20.41 6.30
N LEU A 654 20.30 -20.40 5.68
CA LEU A 654 21.21 -19.26 5.55
C LEU A 654 21.46 -18.51 6.88
N THR A 655 21.58 -19.27 7.97
CA THR A 655 21.76 -18.73 9.32
C THR A 655 22.53 -19.70 10.23
N CYS A 656 23.00 -19.19 11.37
CA CYS A 656 23.62 -19.98 12.42
C CYS A 656 22.55 -20.59 13.34
N LEU A 657 22.44 -21.92 13.37
CA LEU A 657 21.54 -22.68 14.25
C LEU A 657 22.27 -23.18 15.49
N TYR A 658 21.59 -23.27 16.62
CA TYR A 658 22.16 -23.87 17.83
C TYR A 658 22.50 -25.35 17.61
N SER A 659 23.69 -25.78 18.01
CA SER A 659 24.20 -27.13 17.77
C SER A 659 23.64 -28.15 18.77
N ASP A 660 22.41 -28.61 18.54
CA ASP A 660 21.91 -29.96 18.90
C ASP A 660 20.48 -30.18 18.35
N VAL A 661 20.35 -30.31 17.01
CA VAL A 661 19.07 -30.61 16.36
C VAL A 661 19.23 -31.70 15.29
N VAL A 662 18.75 -32.90 15.58
CA VAL A 662 18.41 -33.92 14.57
C VAL A 662 16.91 -33.85 14.33
N ILE A 663 16.49 -33.62 13.09
CA ILE A 663 15.06 -33.52 12.74
C ILE A 663 14.53 -34.92 12.41
N LEU A 664 13.49 -35.33 13.14
CA LEU A 664 12.55 -36.36 12.73
C LEU A 664 11.16 -35.72 12.62
N ASN A 665 10.34 -36.18 11.69
CA ASN A 665 9.09 -35.52 11.32
C ASN A 665 7.95 -35.90 12.30
N PRO A 666 7.32 -34.94 13.01
CA PRO A 666 6.07 -35.20 13.71
C PRO A 666 4.90 -35.32 12.72
N THR A 667 3.96 -36.21 13.00
CA THR A 667 2.74 -36.41 12.20
C THR A 667 1.65 -35.42 12.65
N PRO A 668 0.77 -34.92 11.76
CA PRO A 668 -0.34 -34.06 12.19
C PRO A 668 -1.33 -34.83 13.07
N THR A 669 -1.77 -34.22 14.18
CA THR A 669 -2.83 -34.74 15.04
C THR A 669 -4.05 -33.83 14.98
N THR A 670 -5.20 -34.41 14.60
CA THR A 670 -6.48 -33.72 14.34
C THR A 670 -7.53 -34.17 15.35
N GLU A 671 -7.39 -33.74 16.61
CA GLU A 671 -8.33 -34.08 17.68
C GLU A 671 -8.87 -32.83 18.39
N SER A 672 -10.20 -32.82 18.57
CA SER A 672 -10.96 -31.85 19.38
C SER A 672 -11.17 -32.40 20.79
N TYR A 673 -11.25 -31.52 21.81
CA TYR A 673 -11.26 -31.96 23.20
C TYR A 673 -12.56 -32.68 23.62
N HIS A 674 -12.50 -34.01 23.71
CA HIS A 674 -13.58 -34.88 24.21
C HIS A 674 -13.08 -35.85 25.30
N THR A 675 -12.78 -35.31 26.48
CA THR A 675 -12.60 -36.09 27.71
C THR A 675 -13.54 -35.57 28.81
N ASN A 676 -13.83 -36.39 29.84
CA ASN A 676 -14.85 -36.10 30.87
C ASN A 676 -14.41 -35.05 31.92
N ALA A 677 -13.56 -34.10 31.56
CA ALA A 677 -13.20 -32.95 32.38
C ALA A 677 -14.00 -31.71 31.97
N ALA A 678 -14.16 -30.75 32.89
CA ALA A 678 -14.81 -29.48 32.56
C ALA A 678 -13.90 -28.66 31.63
N ASN A 679 -14.42 -28.25 30.46
CA ASN A 679 -13.69 -27.40 29.51
C ASN A 679 -13.17 -26.13 30.22
N PRO A 680 -11.84 -25.92 30.34
CA PRO A 680 -11.28 -24.81 31.09
C PRO A 680 -11.46 -23.47 30.39
N CYS A 681 -11.63 -23.44 29.07
CA CYS A 681 -11.86 -22.22 28.28
C CYS A 681 -13.12 -21.46 28.73
N ASN A 682 -14.10 -22.17 29.30
CA ASN A 682 -15.32 -21.60 29.89
C ASN A 682 -15.14 -21.06 31.32
N SER A 683 -14.00 -21.28 31.96
CA SER A 683 -13.77 -20.94 33.38
C SER A 683 -13.20 -19.54 33.60
N LEU A 684 -12.37 -19.04 32.68
CA LEU A 684 -11.72 -17.74 32.74
C LEU A 684 -11.71 -17.08 31.35
N PRO A 685 -12.54 -16.04 31.10
CA PRO A 685 -12.39 -15.27 29.88
C PRO A 685 -11.01 -14.60 29.85
N ASN A 686 -10.37 -14.57 28.68
CA ASN A 686 -9.01 -14.07 28.43
C ASN A 686 -7.83 -14.94 28.93
N VAL A 687 -8.03 -16.24 29.17
CA VAL A 687 -6.95 -17.24 29.29
C VAL A 687 -7.12 -18.27 28.17
N TYR A 688 -6.16 -18.27 27.23
CA TYR A 688 -6.23 -19.05 25.98
C TYR A 688 -5.38 -20.33 25.99
N PHE A 689 -4.54 -20.52 27.01
CA PHE A 689 -3.73 -21.72 27.14
C PHE A 689 -3.79 -22.21 28.59
N TYR A 690 -3.93 -23.53 28.77
CA TYR A 690 -3.95 -24.18 30.07
C TYR A 690 -3.01 -25.39 30.06
N ALA A 691 -2.21 -25.56 31.11
CA ALA A 691 -1.45 -26.78 31.30
C ALA A 691 -2.38 -27.98 31.56
N ILE A 692 -2.09 -29.16 30.99
CA ILE A 692 -2.83 -30.39 31.31
C ILE A 692 -2.20 -31.04 32.55
N PRO A 693 -2.94 -31.22 33.67
CA PRO A 693 -2.39 -31.80 34.89
C PRO A 693 -1.81 -33.20 34.66
N ASN A 694 -0.54 -33.38 35.04
CA ASN A 694 0.25 -34.61 34.87
C ASN A 694 0.64 -35.00 33.43
N GLU A 695 0.21 -34.26 32.40
CA GLU A 695 0.67 -34.44 31.02
C GLU A 695 1.55 -33.25 30.57
N PRO A 696 2.78 -33.09 31.11
CA PRO A 696 3.61 -31.92 30.83
C PRO A 696 4.05 -31.83 29.36
N THR A 697 3.88 -32.87 28.56
CA THR A 697 4.12 -32.86 27.10
C THR A 697 2.91 -32.36 26.30
N LYS A 698 1.85 -31.87 26.94
CA LYS A 698 0.65 -31.33 26.28
C LYS A 698 0.12 -30.08 26.97
N TYR A 699 -0.74 -29.36 26.25
CA TYR A 699 -1.50 -28.20 26.73
C TYR A 699 -2.86 -28.14 26.03
N ILE A 700 -3.81 -27.38 26.59
CA ILE A 700 -5.04 -27.00 25.92
C ILE A 700 -4.83 -25.60 25.34
N HIS A 701 -5.16 -25.42 24.06
CA HIS A 701 -5.35 -24.12 23.42
C HIS A 701 -6.85 -23.87 23.28
N CYS A 702 -7.31 -22.67 23.64
CA CYS A 702 -8.68 -22.21 23.45
C CYS A 702 -8.74 -21.24 22.27
N ASP A 703 -9.89 -21.15 21.62
CA ASP A 703 -10.18 -20.06 20.69
C ASP A 703 -11.02 -18.93 21.34
N ASP A 704 -11.36 -17.91 20.53
CA ASP A 704 -12.21 -16.78 20.93
C ASP A 704 -13.69 -17.15 21.15
N PHE A 705 -14.11 -18.38 20.83
CA PHE A 705 -15.48 -18.89 21.01
C PHE A 705 -15.63 -19.73 22.28
N GLY A 706 -14.52 -20.17 22.89
CA GLY A 706 -14.49 -21.00 24.10
C GLY A 706 -14.33 -22.48 23.82
N ASP A 707 -14.05 -22.88 22.58
CA ASP A 707 -13.77 -24.27 22.23
C ASP A 707 -12.33 -24.64 22.60
N ALA A 708 -12.15 -25.90 23.04
CA ALA A 708 -10.89 -26.42 23.56
C ALA A 708 -10.23 -27.39 22.58
N PHE A 709 -8.93 -27.17 22.33
CA PHE A 709 -8.11 -27.99 21.46
C PHE A 709 -6.90 -28.50 22.22
N GLU A 710 -6.78 -29.82 22.38
CA GLU A 710 -5.56 -30.42 22.91
C GLU A 710 -4.41 -30.26 21.91
N LYS A 711 -3.22 -29.95 22.42
CA LYS A 711 -1.99 -29.75 21.64
C LYS A 711 -0.83 -30.46 22.31
N THR A 712 -0.17 -31.33 21.56
CA THR A 712 1.04 -32.03 22.00
C THR A 712 2.27 -31.19 21.68
N CYS A 713 3.17 -31.04 22.65
CA CYS A 713 4.46 -30.40 22.47
C CYS A 713 5.37 -31.25 21.56
N PRO A 714 6.23 -30.64 20.73
CA PRO A 714 7.22 -31.39 19.94
C PRO A 714 8.17 -32.21 20.82
N ASP A 715 8.77 -33.25 20.25
CA ASP A 715 9.58 -34.23 20.98
C ASP A 715 10.65 -33.59 21.89
N ASN A 716 10.83 -34.21 23.07
CA ASN A 716 11.70 -33.74 24.16
C ASN A 716 11.38 -32.36 24.76
N LYS A 717 10.22 -31.77 24.44
CA LYS A 717 9.72 -30.54 25.08
C LYS A 717 8.57 -30.81 26.06
N VAL A 718 8.40 -29.88 26.98
CA VAL A 718 7.28 -29.80 27.94
C VAL A 718 6.66 -28.40 27.88
N TRP A 719 5.35 -28.31 28.08
CA TRP A 719 4.65 -27.04 28.22
C TRP A 719 5.13 -26.31 29.48
N ASN A 720 5.42 -25.02 29.33
CA ASN A 720 5.63 -24.10 30.44
C ASN A 720 4.60 -22.97 30.35
N GLU A 721 3.83 -22.80 31.43
CA GLU A 721 2.70 -21.88 31.53
C GLU A 721 3.13 -20.42 31.79
N ASP A 722 4.30 -20.20 32.42
CA ASP A 722 4.86 -18.86 32.66
C ASP A 722 5.31 -18.16 31.37
N VAL A 723 5.72 -18.94 30.36
CA VAL A 723 6.16 -18.44 29.03
C VAL A 723 5.25 -18.85 27.88
N LEU A 724 4.14 -19.55 28.15
CA LEU A 724 3.13 -20.01 27.18
C LEU A 724 3.72 -20.73 25.95
N GLN A 725 4.70 -21.63 26.19
CA GLN A 725 5.36 -22.37 25.11
C GLN A 725 5.92 -23.73 25.55
N CYS A 726 6.15 -24.60 24.57
CA CYS A 726 6.87 -25.86 24.76
C CYS A 726 8.39 -25.62 24.85
N VAL A 727 8.96 -25.74 26.06
CA VAL A 727 10.39 -25.61 26.38
C VAL A 727 11.07 -26.99 26.48
N PRO A 728 12.39 -27.13 26.23
CA PRO A 728 13.11 -28.38 26.46
C PRO A 728 12.93 -28.96 27.88
N ARG A 729 12.76 -30.28 27.98
CA ARG A 729 12.50 -30.99 29.23
C ARG A 729 13.69 -30.88 30.18
N GLY A 730 13.54 -30.09 31.25
CA GLY A 730 14.59 -29.80 32.24
C GLY A 730 14.96 -28.32 32.36
N LEU A 731 14.40 -27.44 31.52
CA LEU A 731 14.68 -26.01 31.53
C LEU A 731 13.92 -25.30 32.66
N VAL A 732 14.53 -25.24 33.86
CA VAL A 732 14.06 -24.40 34.97
C VAL A 732 14.43 -22.95 34.69
N ILE A 733 13.46 -22.15 34.27
CA ILE A 733 13.61 -20.69 34.17
C ILE A 733 13.48 -20.12 35.59
N TYR A 734 14.60 -19.81 36.23
CA TYR A 734 14.59 -19.15 37.53
C TYR A 734 14.11 -17.70 37.40
N ASP A 735 13.02 -17.36 38.08
CA ASP A 735 12.63 -15.97 38.35
C ASP A 735 13.72 -15.28 39.18
N THR A 736 14.46 -14.37 38.56
CA THR A 736 15.52 -13.60 39.24
C THR A 736 14.99 -12.48 40.12
N ALA A 737 13.66 -12.27 40.18
CA ALA A 737 13.02 -11.26 41.03
C ALA A 737 12.58 -11.79 42.42
N LYS A 738 12.79 -13.08 42.74
CA LYS A 738 12.49 -13.65 44.07
C LYS A 738 13.67 -14.40 44.69
N PRO A 739 14.04 -14.12 45.96
CA PRO A 739 14.92 -15.00 46.72
C PRO A 739 14.25 -16.37 46.97
N PRO A 740 15.01 -17.47 47.04
CA PRO A 740 14.46 -18.78 47.39
C PRO A 740 13.98 -18.76 48.86
N VAL A 741 12.68 -18.97 49.06
CA VAL A 741 12.13 -19.30 50.38
C VAL A 741 12.43 -20.76 50.64
N VAL A 742 13.25 -21.04 51.66
CA VAL A 742 13.51 -22.41 52.13
C VAL A 742 12.35 -22.84 53.03
N GLY A 743 11.71 -23.95 52.69
CA GLY A 743 10.63 -24.61 53.44
C GLY A 743 10.47 -26.06 52.99
#